data_AF-A0A1X1YUT0-F1
#
_entry.id   AF-A0A1X1YUT0-F1
#
_cell.length_a   1.000
_cell.length_b   1.000
_cell.length_c   1.000
_cell.angle_alpha   90.00
_cell.angle_beta   90.00
_cell.angle_gamma   90.00
#
_symmetry.space_group_name_H-M   'P 1'
#
loop_
_entity.id
_entity.type
_entity.pdbx_description
1 polymer ?
#
loop_
_entity_poly.entity_id
_entity_poly.type
_entity_poly.pdbx_seq_one_letter_code
_entity_poly.pdbx_strand_id
1 'polypeptide(L)'
;RTDFAGGAATVTVDANSSIENSSVTGGNAGTGGAGGDAAISATNGAAVTGSSVTGGAGSDTSEGGAASIVADGTDTTVTDVTVTGGNAGSGGDGGSATVTATGGSTVIETEVTGGDGGAGGAGGAASVLADTGSWIEASSATGGNASDSAAGGDASITAEDGSTVTNSHVYGGDGGGGGNFGFAGFGIFSVGGTDGAGGAASIIASNGGEVDNANAYGGAGGVGTNGGTGGAGGVGEVVADGAGSKATGDAYGGRGGDGDGGTGGAGGRGAVEALGENSSASGKGYGGDGGAGIDGGKGGAGAEGSTNATANGTAIGDSYGGYGGNAEGSGSVGGDAGGGWVQAGYGSPNGGTATGSAYGGNGGAAFGGGKGGAGGLAVILSNGLGSEASGQAYAGNGGAGINGGTGGDASYATGQVGATADGAKASGIAKGGDAGDGIGTGNTGGAGRHGWILAQGVNSTATGSTATAGKAGDGVNGVNGSDGGVASLQANGVGSTIQDTHVVGGDGGTGAAAGAVYVSVAGTGNVTNSTFTGGDAGAGAHVGAGGGVNVALTGDGSLTDVHLTGGDGGNGGADGTNGGVGGTGGNGASVTLNVGAGSAYQEVTLIGGNGGAGGAGGDAANGGAGGNGGAATISGGITSKGTVTGGNGGAGGDGGAGFAGGKGGNGGAASISTATGGTVDADSSATGGNGGNGGDGSASGAGSNGGVGGTATVSATNGGSIQDSHATGGDASATAAGGNATISADGADSIIVGSGATGGNAGVGTDGGVGGAGGAATITAQTGGSVSGTLAIAGVGGAGVGGAGGKGGNVDVETTDYGIVQNSSSIGGVGGTGADGGTGGAAARGYLWALNYGKVYEGSATGGNGGDAQGAGSVGGAGALAYISAGRNFGAGAPGYGLAGGTAQGGHGGNAYGENSLGGNGNRAAIQASGLSSIANGTATGGNGGDGYDGGKGGNGSTAVTQIVGLGSEAFATGNTVQGGNGGTGYDGGAGGAGGYANIGVHNDSAPGDGSFYTNGQATAGNGGNGTGVGNIGTGGQSLEKFAAPGQAINGQVSTGTNGTDKP
;
A
#
# COMPACT_ATOMS: atom_id res chain seq x y z
N ARG A 1 19.88 -7.53 80.47
CA ARG A 1 19.52 -8.61 79.52
C ARG A 1 18.10 -8.99 79.85
N THR A 2 17.23 -8.10 79.44
CA THR A 2 15.85 -7.87 79.88
C THR A 2 15.51 -6.60 79.12
N ASP A 3 15.34 -6.77 77.83
CA ASP A 3 15.04 -5.67 76.94
C ASP A 3 13.51 -5.68 76.81
N PHE A 4 12.87 -4.55 76.58
CA PHE A 4 11.42 -4.41 76.71
C PHE A 4 10.91 -3.39 75.69
N ALA A 5 9.90 -3.78 74.93
CA ALA A 5 9.10 -2.91 74.10
C ALA A 5 7.67 -3.49 73.99
N GLY A 6 6.84 -2.96 73.09
CA GLY A 6 6.15 -1.70 73.36
C GLY A 6 5.12 -1.71 74.50
N GLY A 7 4.39 -0.60 74.64
CA GLY A 7 3.37 -0.47 75.67
C GLY A 7 2.65 0.88 75.66
N ALA A 8 2.03 1.25 74.54
CA ALA A 8 1.27 2.50 74.44
C ALA A 8 -0.11 2.29 73.80
N ALA A 9 -1.14 2.58 74.61
CA ALA A 9 -2.52 2.73 74.20
C ALA A 9 -3.03 4.05 74.80
N THR A 10 -3.24 5.06 73.95
CA THR A 10 -3.55 6.44 74.34
C THR A 10 -4.97 6.82 73.93
N VAL A 11 -5.71 7.48 74.82
CA VAL A 11 -7.06 7.99 74.57
C VAL A 11 -7.12 9.45 75.04
N THR A 12 -7.39 10.36 74.12
CA THR A 12 -7.51 11.81 74.37
C THR A 12 -8.92 12.26 74.02
N VAL A 13 -9.63 12.90 74.97
CA VAL A 13 -10.95 13.49 74.73
C VAL A 13 -11.10 14.79 75.52
N ASP A 14 -11.71 15.81 74.92
CA ASP A 14 -12.01 17.08 75.60
C ASP A 14 -13.47 17.18 76.09
N ALA A 15 -13.85 18.34 76.65
CA ALA A 15 -15.16 18.54 77.28
C ALA A 15 -16.36 18.60 76.31
N ASN A 16 -16.12 18.74 75.00
CA ASN A 16 -17.15 18.83 73.96
C ASN A 16 -17.12 17.64 72.98
N SER A 17 -16.10 16.77 73.09
CA SER A 17 -15.81 15.68 72.16
C SER A 17 -16.22 14.32 72.77
N SER A 18 -16.26 13.25 71.97
CA SER A 18 -16.72 11.93 72.42
C SER A 18 -15.92 10.76 71.84
N ILE A 19 -15.79 9.69 72.62
CA ILE A 19 -15.22 8.40 72.19
C ILE A 19 -16.09 7.29 72.79
N GLU A 20 -16.83 6.58 71.93
CA GLU A 20 -17.81 5.54 72.32
C GLU A 20 -17.52 4.20 71.63
N ASN A 21 -17.81 3.09 72.31
CA ASN A 21 -17.71 1.70 71.78
C ASN A 21 -16.37 1.32 71.11
N SER A 22 -15.32 2.11 71.32
CA SER A 22 -14.03 2.02 70.62
C SER A 22 -12.94 1.38 71.50
N SER A 23 -11.92 0.78 70.89
CA SER A 23 -10.85 0.05 71.59
C SER A 23 -9.45 0.43 71.14
N VAL A 24 -8.55 0.71 72.09
CA VAL A 24 -7.13 0.98 71.82
C VAL A 24 -6.27 -0.09 72.48
N THR A 25 -5.49 -0.82 71.69
CA THR A 25 -4.65 -1.94 72.10
C THR A 25 -3.23 -1.70 71.62
N GLY A 26 -2.21 -1.74 72.47
CA GLY A 26 -0.85 -1.46 72.00
C GLY A 26 0.29 -1.99 72.87
N GLY A 27 1.39 -2.32 72.18
CA GLY A 27 2.68 -2.72 72.76
C GLY A 27 2.96 -4.21 72.73
N ASN A 28 4.05 -4.64 72.07
CA ASN A 28 4.53 -6.02 72.19
C ASN A 28 6.06 -6.23 72.13
N ALA A 29 6.51 -7.06 73.09
CA ALA A 29 7.70 -7.92 73.09
C ALA A 29 9.05 -7.30 73.49
N GLY A 30 9.94 -8.16 74.04
CA GLY A 30 11.16 -7.73 74.71
C GLY A 30 12.26 -8.80 74.83
N THR A 31 13.52 -8.32 74.84
CA THR A 31 14.80 -9.02 74.63
C THR A 31 15.03 -9.43 73.17
N GLY A 32 15.57 -8.46 72.42
CA GLY A 32 14.91 -7.98 71.20
C GLY A 32 13.55 -7.36 71.53
N GLY A 33 13.26 -6.13 71.13
CA GLY A 33 11.90 -5.58 71.26
C GLY A 33 11.69 -4.36 70.38
N ALA A 34 10.54 -4.30 69.70
CA ALA A 34 10.03 -3.06 69.11
C ALA A 34 8.54 -2.90 69.36
N GLY A 35 7.87 -2.16 68.48
CA GLY A 35 7.03 -1.07 68.96
C GLY A 35 5.70 -1.46 69.58
N GLY A 36 5.03 -0.41 69.98
CA GLY A 36 3.59 -0.37 69.94
C GLY A 36 3.14 0.98 70.42
N ASP A 37 2.65 1.76 69.47
CA ASP A 37 1.91 2.99 69.66
C ASP A 37 0.51 2.78 69.05
N ALA A 38 -0.50 2.90 69.90
CA ALA A 38 -1.90 2.89 69.52
C ALA A 38 -2.57 4.13 70.13
N ALA A 39 -3.27 4.95 69.35
CA ALA A 39 -3.89 6.18 69.85
C ALA A 39 -5.26 6.48 69.23
N ILE A 40 -6.20 6.99 70.03
CA ILE A 40 -7.38 7.72 69.57
C ILE A 40 -7.41 9.10 70.23
N SER A 41 -7.59 10.14 69.44
CA SER A 41 -7.83 11.51 69.91
C SER A 41 -9.14 12.06 69.34
N ALA A 42 -9.95 12.69 70.18
CA ALA A 42 -11.17 13.41 69.79
C ALA A 42 -11.18 14.80 70.47
N THR A 43 -11.02 15.87 69.70
CA THR A 43 -10.87 17.24 70.22
C THR A 43 -11.72 18.28 69.47
N ASN A 44 -11.91 19.44 70.09
CA ASN A 44 -12.65 20.61 69.60
C ASN A 44 -14.10 20.35 69.14
N GLY A 45 -14.72 19.23 69.54
CA GLY A 45 -16.11 18.87 69.21
C GLY A 45 -16.28 17.58 68.41
N ALA A 46 -15.20 16.82 68.19
CA ALA A 46 -15.21 15.60 67.37
C ALA A 46 -15.80 14.36 68.07
N ALA A 47 -16.20 13.36 67.29
CA ALA A 47 -16.73 12.08 67.79
C ALA A 47 -16.01 10.87 67.18
N VAL A 48 -15.67 9.87 68.00
CA VAL A 48 -15.16 8.56 67.54
C VAL A 48 -16.04 7.43 68.07
N THR A 49 -16.56 6.57 67.21
CA THR A 49 -17.50 5.49 67.54
C THR A 49 -17.03 4.15 66.99
N GLY A 50 -17.18 3.06 67.75
CA GLY A 50 -17.02 1.67 67.28
C GLY A 50 -15.62 1.28 66.76
N SER A 51 -14.64 2.19 66.83
CA SER A 51 -13.38 2.09 66.10
C SER A 51 -12.32 1.34 66.90
N SER A 52 -11.45 0.60 66.22
CA SER A 52 -10.36 -0.18 66.83
C SER A 52 -8.98 0.31 66.37
N VAL A 53 -8.03 0.43 67.30
CA VAL A 53 -6.65 0.83 67.02
C VAL A 53 -5.70 -0.15 67.71
N THR A 54 -4.85 -0.82 66.93
CA THR A 54 -3.98 -1.93 67.36
C THR A 54 -2.53 -1.68 66.94
N GLY A 55 -1.65 -1.42 67.91
CA GLY A 55 -0.26 -1.01 67.66
C GLY A 55 0.81 -2.00 68.15
N GLY A 56 1.47 -2.68 67.22
CA GLY A 56 2.89 -3.06 67.24
C GLY A 56 3.30 -4.43 67.78
N ALA A 57 4.42 -4.93 67.24
CA ALA A 57 5.29 -5.97 67.81
C ALA A 57 6.67 -6.11 67.14
N GLY A 58 7.65 -6.55 67.93
CA GLY A 58 8.51 -7.67 67.51
C GLY A 58 9.93 -7.40 66.98
N SER A 59 10.76 -8.44 67.01
CA SER A 59 12.20 -8.30 67.34
C SER A 59 12.98 -9.62 67.40
N ASP A 60 14.31 -9.70 67.50
CA ASP A 60 15.34 -8.63 67.46
C ASP A 60 15.55 -8.12 66.02
N THR A 61 16.44 -7.15 65.80
CA THR A 61 16.53 -6.41 64.51
C THR A 61 15.15 -5.87 64.11
N SER A 62 14.65 -4.96 64.95
CA SER A 62 13.26 -4.95 65.42
C SER A 62 12.40 -3.85 64.78
N GLU A 63 11.15 -4.14 64.41
CA GLU A 63 10.27 -3.22 63.68
C GLU A 63 9.20 -2.56 64.56
N GLY A 64 9.09 -1.24 64.44
CA GLY A 64 8.11 -0.42 65.15
C GLY A 64 6.65 -0.84 64.99
N GLY A 65 5.81 -0.20 65.79
CA GLY A 65 4.38 -0.23 65.57
C GLY A 65 3.79 1.12 65.91
N ALA A 66 3.07 1.68 64.95
CA ALA A 66 2.28 2.88 65.10
C ALA A 66 0.90 2.65 64.45
N ALA A 67 -0.15 2.97 65.20
CA ALA A 67 -1.55 2.91 64.82
C ALA A 67 -2.24 4.14 65.45
N SER A 68 -2.91 5.01 64.69
CA SER A 68 -3.67 6.10 65.32
C SER A 68 -4.90 6.59 64.56
N ILE A 69 -5.86 7.12 65.33
CA ILE A 69 -6.98 7.94 64.86
C ILE A 69 -6.88 9.32 65.53
N VAL A 70 -6.90 10.39 64.75
CA VAL A 70 -7.00 11.78 65.24
C VAL A 70 -8.24 12.42 64.64
N ALA A 71 -9.20 12.80 65.48
CA ALA A 71 -10.40 13.51 65.08
C ALA A 71 -10.42 14.90 65.76
N ASP A 72 -10.40 16.00 64.99
CA ASP A 72 -10.40 17.36 65.52
C ASP A 72 -11.44 18.29 64.86
N GLY A 73 -12.10 19.11 65.67
CA GLY A 73 -13.06 20.12 65.24
C GLY A 73 -14.53 19.72 65.41
N THR A 74 -15.41 20.71 65.32
CA THR A 74 -16.87 20.52 65.39
C THR A 74 -17.39 19.76 64.19
N ASP A 75 -18.34 18.86 64.42
CA ASP A 75 -18.99 18.00 63.42
C ASP A 75 -18.05 16.97 62.73
N THR A 76 -16.78 16.88 63.15
CA THR A 76 -15.83 15.83 62.73
C THR A 76 -16.21 14.47 63.34
N THR A 77 -16.28 13.40 62.55
CA THR A 77 -16.64 12.04 63.04
C THR A 77 -15.75 10.92 62.52
N VAL A 78 -15.58 9.85 63.30
CA VAL A 78 -14.90 8.61 62.89
C VAL A 78 -15.71 7.42 63.42
N THR A 79 -16.14 6.48 62.57
CA THR A 79 -17.08 5.40 62.93
C THR A 79 -16.66 4.04 62.37
N ASP A 80 -16.62 3.01 63.21
CA ASP A 80 -16.33 1.61 62.82
C ASP A 80 -15.01 1.44 62.02
N VAL A 81 -14.03 2.30 62.27
CA VAL A 81 -12.71 2.31 61.63
C VAL A 81 -11.74 1.37 62.36
N THR A 82 -10.93 0.60 61.62
CA THR A 82 -9.89 -0.28 62.16
C THR A 82 -8.51 0.18 61.71
N VAL A 83 -7.58 0.36 62.64
CA VAL A 83 -6.21 0.80 62.37
C VAL A 83 -5.23 -0.17 63.04
N THR A 84 -4.45 -0.89 62.26
CA THR A 84 -3.50 -1.93 62.69
C THR A 84 -2.09 -1.59 62.18
N GLY A 85 -1.07 -1.57 63.03
CA GLY A 85 0.28 -1.26 62.57
C GLY A 85 1.39 -1.92 63.38
N GLY A 86 2.34 -2.54 62.66
CA GLY A 86 3.62 -3.00 63.18
C GLY A 86 3.76 -4.51 63.39
N ASN A 87 4.40 -5.18 62.41
CA ASN A 87 5.07 -6.48 62.53
C ASN A 87 6.29 -6.46 61.59
N ALA A 88 7.35 -7.25 61.77
CA ALA A 88 7.96 -7.72 63.01
C ALA A 88 9.46 -7.92 62.74
N GLY A 89 10.28 -7.92 63.79
CA GLY A 89 11.73 -7.96 63.67
C GLY A 89 12.35 -9.13 62.90
N SER A 90 13.57 -8.88 62.46
CA SER A 90 14.34 -9.59 61.43
C SER A 90 15.35 -8.60 60.79
N GLY A 91 14.84 -7.43 60.37
CA GLY A 91 15.54 -6.34 59.64
C GLY A 91 16.16 -5.21 60.47
N GLY A 92 15.54 -4.05 60.69
CA GLY A 92 14.21 -3.56 60.29
C GLY A 92 13.91 -2.25 61.05
N ASP A 93 12.98 -1.41 60.59
CA ASP A 93 12.15 -0.40 61.31
C ASP A 93 11.31 0.40 60.27
N GLY A 94 10.00 0.62 60.41
CA GLY A 94 9.07 0.17 61.45
C GLY A 94 7.63 0.60 61.18
N GLY A 95 6.66 -0.30 61.39
CA GLY A 95 5.31 -0.18 60.82
C GLY A 95 4.45 1.00 61.28
N SER A 96 3.67 1.55 60.35
CA SER A 96 2.80 2.72 60.51
C SER A 96 1.41 2.54 59.88
N ALA A 97 0.37 2.99 60.60
CA ALA A 97 -1.02 3.06 60.18
C ALA A 97 -1.71 4.28 60.82
N THR A 98 -2.22 5.26 60.05
CA THR A 98 -2.78 6.50 60.64
C THR A 98 -4.01 7.04 59.92
N VAL A 99 -5.07 7.36 60.67
CA VAL A 99 -6.29 8.04 60.19
C VAL A 99 -6.38 9.41 60.84
N THR A 100 -6.48 10.48 60.05
CA THR A 100 -6.69 11.86 60.55
C THR A 100 -7.97 12.41 59.93
N ALA A 101 -8.87 12.93 60.77
CA ALA A 101 -10.11 13.59 60.40
C ALA A 101 -10.14 14.99 61.05
N THR A 102 -10.29 16.05 60.26
CA THR A 102 -10.20 17.43 60.74
C THR A 102 -11.23 18.33 60.05
N GLY A 103 -11.59 19.45 60.67
CA GLY A 103 -12.37 20.52 60.02
C GLY A 103 -13.82 20.18 59.67
N GLY A 104 -14.47 19.26 60.39
CA GLY A 104 -15.84 18.79 60.12
C GLY A 104 -15.94 17.54 59.25
N SER A 105 -14.82 16.82 59.07
CA SER A 105 -14.74 15.64 58.18
C SER A 105 -15.17 14.34 58.84
N THR A 106 -15.56 13.35 58.04
CA THR A 106 -16.09 12.05 58.48
C THR A 106 -15.31 10.88 57.89
N VAL A 107 -15.03 9.84 58.69
CA VAL A 107 -14.43 8.56 58.23
C VAL A 107 -15.24 7.37 58.78
N ILE A 108 -15.66 6.43 57.94
CA ILE A 108 -16.58 5.33 58.29
C ILE A 108 -16.06 3.98 57.72
N GLU A 109 -16.29 2.86 58.40
CA GLU A 109 -16.07 1.47 57.90
C GLU A 109 -14.70 1.25 57.21
N THR A 110 -13.64 1.91 57.68
CA THR A 110 -12.34 1.99 56.99
C THR A 110 -11.24 1.18 57.70
N GLU A 111 -10.41 0.43 56.97
CA GLU A 111 -9.33 -0.41 57.51
C GLU A 111 -7.93 0.09 57.10
N VAL A 112 -7.01 0.31 58.05
CA VAL A 112 -5.66 0.82 57.76
C VAL A 112 -4.62 -0.12 58.38
N THR A 113 -3.73 -0.68 57.56
CA THR A 113 -2.80 -1.75 57.93
C THR A 113 -1.37 -1.40 57.51
N GLY A 114 -0.45 -1.28 58.46
CA GLY A 114 0.98 -1.15 58.14
C GLY A 114 1.54 -2.42 57.48
N GLY A 115 2.50 -2.28 56.56
CA GLY A 115 3.20 -3.42 55.93
C GLY A 115 4.27 -4.05 56.84
N ASP A 116 4.72 -5.26 56.52
CA ASP A 116 5.69 -6.02 57.31
C ASP A 116 7.17 -5.75 56.92
N GLY A 117 8.07 -5.78 57.90
CA GLY A 117 9.48 -5.35 57.77
C GLY A 117 10.51 -6.26 57.08
N GLY A 118 10.21 -7.54 56.89
CA GLY A 118 11.18 -8.51 56.36
C GLY A 118 12.47 -8.66 57.20
N ALA A 119 13.57 -9.05 56.54
CA ALA A 119 14.88 -9.24 57.20
C ALA A 119 15.93 -8.18 56.84
N GLY A 120 15.56 -7.14 56.08
CA GLY A 120 16.43 -6.01 55.71
C GLY A 120 15.94 -4.63 56.19
N GLY A 121 14.63 -4.41 56.25
CA GLY A 121 14.01 -3.09 56.48
C GLY A 121 14.01 -2.19 55.24
N ALA A 122 13.03 -1.32 55.03
CA ALA A 122 11.89 -0.95 55.88
C ALA A 122 10.55 -1.33 55.21
N GLY A 123 9.57 -1.78 55.99
CA GLY A 123 8.20 -2.02 55.52
C GLY A 123 7.18 -1.11 56.23
N GLY A 124 6.23 -0.58 55.46
CA GLY A 124 4.94 -0.14 55.99
C GLY A 124 4.78 1.28 56.54
N ALA A 125 4.24 2.17 55.71
CA ALA A 125 3.36 3.25 56.17
C ALA A 125 2.02 3.23 55.40
N ALA A 126 0.91 3.18 56.14
CA ALA A 126 -0.45 3.29 55.61
C ALA A 126 -1.14 4.52 56.22
N SER A 127 -1.70 5.42 55.40
CA SER A 127 -2.31 6.67 55.90
C SER A 127 -3.68 6.95 55.28
N VAL A 128 -4.56 7.57 56.04
CA VAL A 128 -5.88 8.08 55.63
C VAL A 128 -6.02 9.50 56.20
N LEU A 129 -6.30 10.50 55.36
CA LEU A 129 -6.51 11.90 55.77
C LEU A 129 -7.86 12.40 55.25
N ALA A 130 -8.64 13.07 56.10
CA ALA A 130 -9.91 13.70 55.77
C ALA A 130 -9.97 15.12 56.38
N ASP A 131 -9.79 16.19 55.61
CA ASP A 131 -9.82 17.58 56.12
C ASP A 131 -10.93 18.46 55.50
N THR A 132 -11.33 19.49 56.27
CA THR A 132 -12.21 20.59 55.84
C THR A 132 -13.53 20.11 55.22
N GLY A 133 -14.24 19.26 55.97
CA GLY A 133 -15.59 18.78 55.64
C GLY A 133 -15.67 17.58 54.69
N SER A 134 -14.57 16.83 54.57
CA SER A 134 -14.45 15.66 53.68
C SER A 134 -15.10 14.39 54.24
N TRP A 135 -15.29 13.36 53.43
CA TRP A 135 -15.94 12.09 53.77
C TRP A 135 -15.12 10.89 53.30
N ILE A 136 -14.97 9.85 54.13
CA ILE A 136 -14.33 8.58 53.76
C ILE A 136 -15.20 7.41 54.27
N GLU A 137 -15.44 6.38 53.46
CA GLU A 137 -16.34 5.26 53.81
C GLU A 137 -15.89 3.92 53.19
N ALA A 138 -16.08 2.80 53.89
CA ALA A 138 -15.89 1.42 53.36
C ALA A 138 -14.54 1.15 52.67
N SER A 139 -13.47 1.85 53.07
CA SER A 139 -12.19 1.95 52.35
C SER A 139 -11.04 1.25 53.08
N SER A 140 -9.86 1.08 52.47
CA SER A 140 -8.68 0.61 53.21
C SER A 140 -7.32 1.04 52.65
N ALA A 141 -6.27 0.98 53.47
CA ALA A 141 -4.89 1.21 53.05
C ALA A 141 -3.93 0.22 53.71
N THR A 142 -3.07 -0.43 52.92
CA THR A 142 -2.20 -1.54 53.33
C THR A 142 -0.77 -1.24 52.89
N GLY A 143 0.19 -1.12 53.80
CA GLY A 143 1.61 -0.94 53.42
C GLY A 143 2.20 -2.19 52.76
N GLY A 144 3.18 -2.01 51.88
CA GLY A 144 3.92 -3.10 51.23
C GLY A 144 5.00 -3.70 52.12
N ASN A 145 5.34 -4.97 51.89
CA ASN A 145 6.24 -5.73 52.76
C ASN A 145 7.70 -5.67 52.27
N ALA A 146 8.66 -5.53 53.17
CA ALA A 146 10.09 -5.51 52.82
C ALA A 146 10.72 -6.92 52.70
N SER A 147 11.88 -6.99 52.05
CA SER A 147 12.65 -8.21 51.83
C SER A 147 13.93 -8.28 52.70
N ASP A 148 14.79 -9.25 52.43
CA ASP A 148 16.10 -9.40 53.09
C ASP A 148 17.08 -8.26 52.76
N SER A 149 16.87 -7.50 51.67
CA SER A 149 17.77 -6.40 51.30
C SER A 149 17.12 -5.16 50.66
N ALA A 150 15.79 -5.09 50.60
CA ALA A 150 15.07 -3.92 50.07
C ALA A 150 13.75 -3.62 50.77
N ALA A 151 13.36 -2.34 50.75
CA ALA A 151 12.14 -1.82 51.37
C ALA A 151 10.84 -2.22 50.62
N GLY A 152 9.72 -2.22 51.34
CA GLY A 152 8.38 -2.21 50.77
C GLY A 152 7.88 -0.79 50.50
N GLY A 153 6.74 -0.67 49.79
CA GLY A 153 6.14 0.62 49.44
C GLY A 153 5.13 1.17 50.43
N ASP A 154 4.96 2.49 50.44
CA ASP A 154 3.93 3.21 51.20
C ASP A 154 2.52 3.03 50.60
N ALA A 155 1.49 3.32 51.39
CA ALA A 155 0.08 3.35 51.00
C ALA A 155 -0.64 4.58 51.58
N SER A 156 -1.42 5.32 50.77
CA SER A 156 -2.19 6.47 51.27
C SER A 156 -3.58 6.63 50.68
N ILE A 157 -4.51 7.15 51.48
CA ILE A 157 -5.78 7.78 51.08
C ILE A 157 -5.78 9.22 51.60
N THR A 158 -6.19 10.19 50.78
CA THR A 158 -6.42 11.59 51.19
C THR A 158 -7.79 12.07 50.70
N ALA A 159 -8.45 12.91 51.47
CA ALA A 159 -9.69 13.63 51.16
C ALA A 159 -9.62 15.05 51.76
N GLU A 160 -9.42 16.08 50.95
CA GLU A 160 -9.23 17.47 51.43
C GLU A 160 -10.27 18.44 50.83
N ASP A 161 -10.59 19.53 51.54
CA ASP A 161 -11.50 20.61 51.09
C ASP A 161 -12.88 20.11 50.61
N GLY A 162 -13.55 19.27 51.40
CA GLY A 162 -14.91 18.79 51.16
C GLY A 162 -15.01 17.62 50.17
N SER A 163 -13.95 16.84 50.04
CA SER A 163 -13.86 15.71 49.11
C SER A 163 -14.41 14.41 49.69
N THR A 164 -14.62 13.38 48.87
CA THR A 164 -15.23 12.09 49.25
C THR A 164 -14.39 10.91 48.76
N VAL A 165 -14.22 9.86 49.57
CA VAL A 165 -13.61 8.57 49.17
C VAL A 165 -14.49 7.41 49.67
N THR A 166 -14.94 6.52 48.80
CA THR A 166 -15.82 5.40 49.19
C THR A 166 -15.39 4.07 48.57
N ASN A 167 -15.60 2.95 49.27
CA ASN A 167 -15.38 1.58 48.76
C ASN A 167 -13.96 1.33 48.18
N SER A 168 -12.92 2.02 48.65
CA SER A 168 -11.64 2.12 47.91
C SER A 168 -10.42 1.66 48.71
N HIS A 169 -9.50 0.92 48.09
CA HIS A 169 -8.45 0.15 48.78
C HIS A 169 -7.03 0.41 48.25
N VAL A 170 -6.02 0.46 49.12
CA VAL A 170 -4.62 0.77 48.77
C VAL A 170 -3.67 -0.31 49.27
N TYR A 171 -2.63 -0.62 48.50
CA TYR A 171 -1.68 -1.71 48.73
C TYR A 171 -0.28 -1.29 48.25
N GLY A 172 0.66 -1.02 49.15
CA GLY A 172 2.06 -0.79 48.78
C GLY A 172 2.71 -2.05 48.18
N GLY A 173 3.70 -1.88 47.32
CA GLY A 173 4.40 -2.98 46.66
C GLY A 173 5.42 -3.67 47.57
N ASP A 174 5.61 -4.97 47.39
CA ASP A 174 6.62 -5.72 48.15
C ASP A 174 8.05 -5.47 47.65
N GLY A 175 9.05 -5.51 48.54
CA GLY A 175 10.47 -5.57 48.18
C GLY A 175 10.82 -6.85 47.41
N GLY A 176 11.92 -6.85 46.66
CA GLY A 176 12.35 -7.99 45.86
C GLY A 176 12.60 -9.25 46.70
N GLY A 177 11.69 -10.23 46.61
CA GLY A 177 11.73 -11.46 47.41
C GLY A 177 12.50 -12.61 46.73
N GLY A 178 13.79 -12.73 47.04
CA GLY A 178 14.73 -13.60 46.32
C GLY A 178 15.44 -14.71 47.10
N GLY A 179 14.95 -15.07 48.30
CA GLY A 179 15.66 -15.94 49.25
C GLY A 179 15.94 -17.39 48.79
N ASN A 180 16.99 -17.61 48.00
CA ASN A 180 17.56 -18.94 47.81
C ASN A 180 18.62 -19.24 48.89
N PHE A 181 18.34 -20.22 49.74
CA PHE A 181 19.18 -20.65 50.84
C PHE A 181 20.48 -21.33 50.35
N GLY A 182 21.48 -20.51 49.98
CA GLY A 182 22.85 -20.93 49.72
C GLY A 182 23.46 -21.56 50.97
N PHE A 183 23.35 -22.89 51.11
CA PHE A 183 23.78 -23.66 52.27
C PHE A 183 25.16 -23.22 52.78
N ALA A 184 25.21 -22.70 54.01
CA ALA A 184 26.42 -22.28 54.71
C ALA A 184 27.36 -23.47 54.96
N GLY A 185 28.16 -23.81 53.96
CA GLY A 185 29.01 -25.00 53.91
C GLY A 185 30.24 -24.79 53.04
N PHE A 186 30.09 -24.86 51.71
CA PHE A 186 31.22 -24.83 50.78
C PHE A 186 30.90 -24.07 49.47
N GLY A 187 31.16 -22.77 49.45
CA GLY A 187 30.90 -21.91 48.29
C GLY A 187 31.52 -20.52 48.43
N ILE A 188 32.86 -20.43 48.40
CA ILE A 188 33.62 -19.19 48.65
C ILE A 188 33.48 -18.10 47.55
N PHE A 189 32.57 -18.32 46.59
CA PHE A 189 32.42 -17.53 45.36
C PHE A 189 30.99 -17.04 45.07
N SER A 190 29.98 -17.45 45.85
CA SER A 190 28.62 -16.92 45.70
C SER A 190 28.50 -15.63 46.50
N VAL A 191 28.46 -14.50 45.82
CA VAL A 191 28.17 -13.18 46.43
C VAL A 191 26.65 -13.00 46.41
N GLY A 192 26.06 -12.54 47.51
CA GLY A 192 24.65 -12.13 47.51
C GLY A 192 24.46 -10.91 46.61
N GLY A 193 23.31 -10.79 45.95
CA GLY A 193 22.96 -9.57 45.24
C GLY A 193 22.37 -8.51 46.17
N THR A 194 21.65 -7.56 45.58
CA THR A 194 20.86 -6.55 46.28
C THR A 194 19.50 -6.47 45.59
N ASP A 195 18.42 -6.63 46.33
CA ASP A 195 17.06 -6.60 45.81
C ASP A 195 16.63 -5.15 45.50
N GLY A 196 15.60 -5.00 44.68
CA GLY A 196 14.95 -3.71 44.44
C GLY A 196 13.83 -3.44 45.43
N ALA A 197 13.59 -2.16 45.74
CA ALA A 197 12.49 -1.74 46.60
C ALA A 197 11.12 -1.94 45.90
N GLY A 198 10.07 -2.18 46.69
CA GLY A 198 8.69 -2.08 46.24
C GLY A 198 8.28 -0.62 45.98
N GLY A 199 7.35 -0.42 45.06
CA GLY A 199 6.81 0.90 44.74
C GLY A 199 5.63 1.30 45.64
N ALA A 200 5.40 2.60 45.80
CA ALA A 200 4.31 3.15 46.62
C ALA A 200 2.94 3.05 45.92
N ALA A 201 1.87 3.22 46.71
CA ALA A 201 0.50 3.33 46.21
C ALA A 201 -0.27 4.49 46.87
N SER A 202 -1.18 5.12 46.13
CA SER A 202 -1.93 6.29 46.60
C SER A 202 -3.35 6.39 46.04
N ILE A 203 -4.26 6.92 46.85
CA ILE A 203 -5.58 7.43 46.49
C ILE A 203 -5.69 8.85 47.03
N ILE A 204 -6.09 9.83 46.22
CA ILE A 204 -6.18 11.23 46.63
C ILE A 204 -7.50 11.82 46.13
N ALA A 205 -8.25 12.48 47.00
CA ALA A 205 -9.37 13.35 46.67
C ALA A 205 -9.11 14.74 47.26
N SER A 206 -9.30 15.81 46.50
CA SER A 206 -9.01 17.18 46.96
C SER A 206 -9.93 18.22 46.30
N ASN A 207 -10.08 19.38 46.92
CA ASN A 207 -10.86 20.52 46.40
C ASN A 207 -12.34 20.17 46.04
N GLY A 208 -12.94 19.21 46.73
CA GLY A 208 -14.31 18.73 46.49
C GLY A 208 -14.43 17.62 45.45
N GLY A 209 -13.41 16.77 45.31
CA GLY A 209 -13.40 15.60 44.43
C GLY A 209 -13.98 14.33 45.07
N GLU A 210 -14.21 13.30 44.27
CA GLU A 210 -14.84 12.03 44.65
C GLU A 210 -13.99 10.83 44.17
N VAL A 211 -13.70 9.88 45.05
CA VAL A 211 -13.19 8.55 44.67
C VAL A 211 -14.20 7.51 45.13
N ASP A 212 -14.49 6.53 44.28
CA ASP A 212 -15.47 5.47 44.58
C ASP A 212 -15.06 4.15 43.91
N ASN A 213 -15.08 3.05 44.66
CA ASN A 213 -14.78 1.71 44.17
C ASN A 213 -13.44 1.69 43.37
N ALA A 214 -12.36 2.15 44.01
CA ALA A 214 -11.03 2.23 43.42
C ALA A 214 -10.02 1.33 44.15
N ASN A 215 -8.99 0.86 43.45
CA ASN A 215 -7.86 0.16 44.07
C ASN A 215 -6.52 0.76 43.62
N ALA A 216 -5.51 0.77 44.48
CA ALA A 216 -4.16 1.21 44.13
C ALA A 216 -3.12 0.22 44.64
N TYR A 217 -2.27 -0.29 43.74
CA TYR A 217 -1.27 -1.32 44.00
C TYR A 217 0.13 -0.86 43.59
N GLY A 218 1.09 -0.89 44.52
CA GLY A 218 2.50 -0.69 44.22
C GLY A 218 3.10 -1.92 43.54
N GLY A 219 4.01 -1.70 42.60
CA GLY A 219 4.75 -2.77 41.93
C GLY A 219 5.78 -3.40 42.86
N ALA A 220 5.95 -4.72 42.79
CA ALA A 220 6.96 -5.40 43.60
C ALA A 220 8.39 -5.17 43.05
N GLY A 221 9.39 -5.26 43.91
CA GLY A 221 10.80 -5.21 43.51
C GLY A 221 11.26 -6.43 42.69
N GLY A 222 12.35 -6.23 41.96
CA GLY A 222 13.14 -7.29 41.33
C GLY A 222 14.18 -7.88 42.28
N VAL A 223 14.61 -9.11 42.03
CA VAL A 223 15.52 -9.88 42.88
C VAL A 223 16.99 -9.65 42.52
N GLY A 224 17.89 -9.61 43.51
CA GLY A 224 19.34 -9.55 43.31
C GLY A 224 20.07 -10.86 43.61
N THR A 225 20.72 -11.49 42.62
CA THR A 225 21.54 -12.70 42.80
C THR A 225 22.96 -12.55 42.27
N ASN A 226 23.89 -13.39 42.74
CA ASN A 226 25.28 -13.48 42.29
C ASN A 226 26.08 -12.14 42.27
N GLY A 227 25.75 -11.20 43.17
CA GLY A 227 26.35 -9.87 43.22
C GLY A 227 25.72 -8.84 42.27
N GLY A 228 24.63 -9.19 41.60
CA GLY A 228 23.79 -8.29 40.81
C GLY A 228 22.79 -7.49 41.64
N THR A 229 22.02 -6.63 40.99
CA THR A 229 21.08 -5.70 41.63
C THR A 229 19.72 -5.73 40.95
N GLY A 230 18.66 -6.06 41.68
CA GLY A 230 17.28 -5.99 41.21
C GLY A 230 16.81 -4.54 41.02
N GLY A 231 15.92 -4.32 40.06
CA GLY A 231 15.29 -3.01 39.84
C GLY A 231 14.15 -2.74 40.82
N ALA A 232 13.83 -1.46 41.04
CA ALA A 232 12.70 -1.06 41.87
C ALA A 232 11.35 -1.31 41.17
N GLY A 233 10.32 -1.60 41.96
CA GLY A 233 8.93 -1.61 41.50
C GLY A 233 8.36 -0.19 41.29
N GLY A 234 7.35 -0.07 40.44
CA GLY A 234 6.71 1.19 40.08
C GLY A 234 5.52 1.57 40.97
N VAL A 235 4.99 2.76 40.77
CA VAL A 235 3.91 3.35 41.59
C VAL A 235 2.51 2.98 41.06
N GLY A 236 1.52 2.82 41.96
CA GLY A 236 0.09 2.71 41.62
C GLY A 236 -0.74 3.85 42.20
N GLU A 237 -1.37 4.69 41.39
CA GLU A 237 -1.91 5.99 41.82
C GLU A 237 -3.35 6.26 41.32
N VAL A 238 -4.26 6.71 42.20
CA VAL A 238 -5.61 7.15 41.82
C VAL A 238 -5.88 8.55 42.40
N VAL A 239 -6.41 9.48 41.61
CA VAL A 239 -6.58 10.90 42.03
C VAL A 239 -7.91 11.47 41.56
N ALA A 240 -8.57 12.29 42.39
CA ALA A 240 -9.74 13.11 42.07
C ALA A 240 -9.58 14.52 42.68
N ASP A 241 -8.98 15.45 41.93
CA ASP A 241 -8.73 16.82 42.37
C ASP A 241 -9.70 17.81 41.71
N GLY A 242 -10.41 18.60 42.51
CA GLY A 242 -11.31 19.66 42.06
C GLY A 242 -12.79 19.33 42.18
N ALA A 243 -13.61 20.38 42.29
CA ALA A 243 -15.02 20.27 42.63
C ALA A 243 -15.81 19.41 41.65
N GLY A 244 -16.39 18.31 42.13
CA GLY A 244 -17.13 17.35 41.32
C GLY A 244 -16.27 16.49 40.38
N SER A 245 -14.94 16.46 40.57
CA SER A 245 -14.11 15.43 39.94
C SER A 245 -14.49 14.03 40.46
N LYS A 246 -14.41 12.97 39.64
CA LYS A 246 -14.66 11.59 40.09
C LYS A 246 -13.70 10.54 39.52
N ALA A 247 -12.94 9.86 40.37
CA ALA A 247 -12.10 8.72 39.98
C ALA A 247 -12.63 7.37 40.52
N THR A 248 -12.42 6.30 39.74
CA THR A 248 -12.92 4.93 40.02
C THR A 248 -12.01 3.88 39.38
N GLY A 249 -11.90 2.67 39.96
CA GLY A 249 -11.09 1.57 39.39
C GLY A 249 -9.62 1.50 39.83
N ASP A 250 -8.79 0.74 39.11
CA ASP A 250 -7.61 0.07 39.69
C ASP A 250 -6.25 0.47 39.06
N ALA A 251 -5.34 1.02 39.86
CA ALA A 251 -3.97 1.34 39.45
C ALA A 251 -2.96 0.29 39.95
N TYR A 252 -1.97 -0.07 39.12
CA TYR A 252 -0.94 -1.09 39.40
C TYR A 252 0.44 -0.62 38.92
N GLY A 253 1.41 -0.49 39.83
CA GLY A 253 2.81 -0.32 39.47
C GLY A 253 3.40 -1.60 38.85
N GLY A 254 4.26 -1.43 37.85
CA GLY A 254 4.99 -2.53 37.22
C GLY A 254 6.09 -3.08 38.12
N ARG A 255 6.47 -4.35 37.94
CA ARG A 255 7.52 -4.99 38.73
C ARG A 255 8.92 -4.49 38.36
N GLY A 256 9.82 -4.42 39.33
CA GLY A 256 11.25 -4.36 39.03
C GLY A 256 11.78 -5.66 38.41
N GLY A 257 12.72 -5.55 37.47
CA GLY A 257 13.39 -6.69 36.85
C GLY A 257 14.53 -7.25 37.70
N ASP A 258 14.84 -8.54 37.52
CA ASP A 258 15.87 -9.23 38.31
C ASP A 258 17.31 -8.88 37.87
N GLY A 259 18.28 -8.92 38.79
CA GLY A 259 19.69 -8.69 38.54
C GLY A 259 20.55 -9.88 38.97
N ASP A 260 20.92 -10.76 38.04
CA ASP A 260 21.74 -11.96 38.28
C ASP A 260 23.19 -11.74 37.83
N GLY A 261 24.03 -11.22 38.73
CA GLY A 261 25.37 -10.71 38.39
C GLY A 261 25.38 -9.46 37.49
N GLY A 262 24.21 -9.00 37.05
CA GLY A 262 23.98 -7.74 36.32
C GLY A 262 23.05 -6.79 37.07
N THR A 263 22.34 -5.91 36.36
CA THR A 263 21.41 -4.94 36.98
C THR A 263 20.06 -4.96 36.28
N GLY A 264 18.98 -5.27 36.99
CA GLY A 264 17.62 -5.21 36.48
C GLY A 264 17.12 -3.78 36.25
N GLY A 265 16.17 -3.61 35.35
CA GLY A 265 15.47 -2.36 35.11
C GLY A 265 14.34 -2.11 36.12
N ALA A 266 13.94 -0.85 36.30
CA ALA A 266 12.80 -0.51 37.14
C ALA A 266 11.46 -0.79 36.42
N GLY A 267 10.41 -1.06 37.20
CA GLY A 267 9.03 -1.09 36.71
C GLY A 267 8.42 0.32 36.58
N GLY A 268 7.43 0.47 35.70
CA GLY A 268 6.76 1.74 35.42
C GLY A 268 5.52 2.03 36.29
N ARG A 269 4.92 3.21 36.13
CA ARG A 269 3.73 3.66 36.89
C ARG A 269 2.42 3.11 36.31
N GLY A 270 1.48 2.72 37.15
CA GLY A 270 0.06 2.58 36.83
C GLY A 270 -0.74 3.74 37.45
N ALA A 271 -1.67 4.36 36.73
CA ALA A 271 -2.46 5.47 37.28
C ALA A 271 -3.91 5.59 36.76
N VAL A 272 -4.82 6.16 37.59
CA VAL A 272 -6.19 6.55 37.23
C VAL A 272 -6.54 7.94 37.81
N GLU A 273 -6.47 9.00 37.00
CA GLU A 273 -6.37 10.40 37.51
C GLU A 273 -7.50 11.32 36.96
N ALA A 274 -8.32 11.94 37.81
CA ALA A 274 -9.35 12.93 37.46
C ALA A 274 -8.96 14.32 38.02
N LEU A 275 -8.40 15.18 37.16
CA LEU A 275 -7.67 16.40 37.54
C LEU A 275 -8.38 17.68 37.05
N GLY A 276 -9.35 18.13 37.84
CA GLY A 276 -10.03 19.42 37.72
C GLY A 276 -11.56 19.33 37.87
N GLU A 277 -12.22 20.48 38.01
CA GLU A 277 -13.68 20.59 38.17
C GLU A 277 -14.47 19.72 37.17
N ASN A 278 -15.44 18.95 37.66
CA ASN A 278 -16.29 18.02 36.90
C ASN A 278 -15.53 17.01 35.99
N SER A 279 -14.25 16.72 36.24
CA SER A 279 -13.52 15.66 35.52
C SER A 279 -13.95 14.27 35.98
N SER A 280 -13.72 13.23 35.17
CA SER A 280 -13.96 11.85 35.61
C SER A 280 -13.00 10.85 34.98
N ALA A 281 -12.46 9.94 35.80
CA ALA A 281 -11.57 8.86 35.38
C ALA A 281 -12.10 7.50 35.87
N SER A 282 -12.02 6.48 35.03
CA SER A 282 -12.54 5.15 35.31
C SER A 282 -11.77 4.08 34.55
N GLY A 283 -11.50 2.93 35.18
CA GLY A 283 -10.88 1.78 34.50
C GLY A 283 -9.61 1.33 35.22
N LYS A 284 -8.52 1.06 34.48
CA LYS A 284 -7.29 0.51 35.05
C LYS A 284 -6.03 1.16 34.50
N GLY A 285 -5.00 1.30 35.33
CA GLY A 285 -3.66 1.72 34.94
C GLY A 285 -2.61 0.68 35.32
N TYR A 286 -1.79 0.24 34.37
CA TYR A 286 -0.76 -0.79 34.56
C TYR A 286 0.60 -0.27 34.11
N GLY A 287 1.52 -0.13 35.05
CA GLY A 287 2.95 -0.03 34.74
C GLY A 287 3.48 -1.35 34.19
N GLY A 288 4.35 -1.29 33.18
CA GLY A 288 5.06 -2.45 32.67
C GLY A 288 6.27 -2.81 33.54
N ASP A 289 6.64 -4.09 33.55
CA ASP A 289 7.77 -4.59 34.35
C ASP A 289 9.13 -4.21 33.74
N GLY A 290 10.15 -4.05 34.57
CA GLY A 290 11.54 -3.88 34.13
C GLY A 290 12.18 -5.18 33.64
N GLY A 291 13.08 -5.05 32.66
CA GLY A 291 13.84 -6.18 32.11
C GLY A 291 14.96 -6.65 33.04
N ALA A 292 15.33 -7.93 32.94
CA ALA A 292 16.39 -8.53 33.75
C ALA A 292 17.81 -8.17 33.26
N GLY A 293 18.78 -8.08 34.19
CA GLY A 293 20.20 -7.89 33.88
C GLY A 293 21.06 -9.05 34.40
N ILE A 294 21.69 -9.79 33.47
CA ILE A 294 22.35 -11.09 33.71
C ILE A 294 23.83 -11.00 33.31
N ASP A 295 24.73 -11.62 34.07
CA ASP A 295 26.17 -11.76 33.76
C ASP A 295 26.88 -10.42 33.44
N GLY A 296 26.53 -9.36 34.16
CA GLY A 296 27.07 -8.01 33.96
C GLY A 296 26.39 -7.21 32.83
N GLY A 297 25.24 -7.68 32.34
CA GLY A 297 24.30 -6.91 31.53
C GLY A 297 23.37 -6.04 32.38
N LYS A 298 22.77 -5.00 31.77
CA LYS A 298 21.82 -4.09 32.42
C LYS A 298 20.47 -4.07 31.69
N GLY A 299 19.40 -4.50 32.36
CA GLY A 299 18.04 -4.47 31.82
C GLY A 299 17.52 -3.05 31.56
N GLY A 300 16.58 -2.95 30.62
CA GLY A 300 15.82 -1.73 30.34
C GLY A 300 14.64 -1.57 31.30
N ALA A 301 14.15 -0.34 31.47
CA ALA A 301 13.00 -0.04 32.30
C ALA A 301 11.67 -0.38 31.62
N GLY A 302 10.68 -0.78 32.42
CA GLY A 302 9.28 -0.83 32.03
C GLY A 302 8.65 0.56 32.05
N ALA A 303 7.52 0.73 31.34
CA ALA A 303 6.91 2.02 31.08
C ALA A 303 5.55 2.22 31.76
N GLU A 304 4.91 3.36 31.53
CA GLU A 304 3.68 3.78 32.21
C GLU A 304 2.37 3.34 31.54
N GLY A 305 1.38 2.97 32.35
CA GLY A 305 -0.03 2.90 31.98
C GLY A 305 -0.89 3.85 32.81
N SER A 306 -1.44 4.91 32.21
CA SER A 306 -2.29 5.90 32.89
C SER A 306 -3.63 6.13 32.17
N THR A 307 -4.72 6.08 32.92
CA THR A 307 -6.08 6.43 32.48
C THR A 307 -6.50 7.74 33.16
N ASN A 308 -6.38 8.88 32.48
CA ASN A 308 -6.53 10.20 33.10
C ASN A 308 -7.53 11.12 32.39
N ALA A 309 -8.19 11.99 33.14
CA ALA A 309 -9.03 13.07 32.66
C ALA A 309 -8.63 14.39 33.33
N THR A 310 -8.75 15.51 32.62
CA THR A 310 -8.71 16.85 33.25
C THR A 310 -10.09 17.50 33.27
N ALA A 311 -10.22 18.70 33.86
CA ALA A 311 -11.48 19.45 34.06
C ALA A 311 -12.55 19.26 32.95
N ASN A 312 -13.77 18.90 33.37
CA ASN A 312 -14.94 18.54 32.55
C ASN A 312 -14.77 17.30 31.63
N GLY A 313 -13.61 16.65 31.64
CA GLY A 313 -13.29 15.46 30.84
C GLY A 313 -13.83 14.16 31.43
N THR A 314 -13.84 13.09 30.64
CA THR A 314 -14.34 11.76 31.05
C THR A 314 -13.49 10.66 30.40
N ALA A 315 -12.55 10.07 31.12
CA ALA A 315 -11.71 8.95 30.68
C ALA A 315 -12.25 7.63 31.24
N ILE A 316 -12.49 6.64 30.37
CA ILE A 316 -13.03 5.32 30.75
C ILE A 316 -12.26 4.23 30.01
N GLY A 317 -11.24 3.62 30.63
CA GLY A 317 -10.43 2.62 29.95
C GLY A 317 -9.24 2.02 30.70
N ASP A 318 -8.58 1.08 30.04
CA ASP A 318 -7.46 0.31 30.57
C ASP A 318 -6.15 0.68 29.85
N SER A 319 -5.12 1.05 30.61
CA SER A 319 -3.89 1.63 30.11
C SER A 319 -2.68 0.81 30.56
N TYR A 320 -1.75 0.51 29.65
CA TYR A 320 -0.67 -0.46 29.86
C TYR A 320 0.67 0.05 29.34
N GLY A 321 1.67 0.17 30.22
CA GLY A 321 3.06 0.37 29.83
C GLY A 321 3.70 -0.91 29.30
N GLY A 322 4.62 -0.78 28.34
CA GLY A 322 5.40 -1.92 27.85
C GLY A 322 6.46 -2.41 28.84
N TYR A 323 6.96 -3.61 28.59
CA TYR A 323 7.98 -4.30 29.38
C TYR A 323 9.40 -3.92 28.96
N GLY A 324 10.29 -3.69 29.92
CA GLY A 324 11.71 -3.44 29.66
C GLY A 324 12.45 -4.65 29.10
N GLY A 325 13.45 -4.41 28.26
CA GLY A 325 14.23 -5.44 27.59
C GLY A 325 15.28 -6.09 28.50
N ASN A 326 15.46 -7.41 28.39
CA ASN A 326 16.47 -8.17 29.14
C ASN A 326 17.88 -7.98 28.57
N ALA A 327 18.93 -8.13 29.40
CA ALA A 327 20.33 -7.99 28.99
C ALA A 327 21.22 -9.09 29.57
N GLU A 328 21.95 -9.81 28.72
CA GLU A 328 22.79 -10.95 29.09
C GLU A 328 24.26 -10.73 28.68
N GLY A 329 25.17 -10.84 29.66
CA GLY A 329 26.61 -10.75 29.46
C GLY A 329 27.18 -9.33 29.56
N SER A 330 28.46 -9.26 29.88
CA SER A 330 29.15 -8.02 30.24
C SER A 330 29.04 -6.93 29.17
N GLY A 331 28.47 -5.78 29.56
CA GLY A 331 28.28 -4.62 28.70
C GLY A 331 27.01 -4.64 27.84
N SER A 332 26.20 -5.71 27.91
CA SER A 332 24.88 -5.74 27.28
C SER A 332 23.92 -4.75 27.95
N VAL A 333 23.10 -4.03 27.17
CA VAL A 333 22.08 -3.12 27.71
C VAL A 333 20.75 -3.32 27.00
N GLY A 334 19.73 -3.78 27.73
CA GLY A 334 18.38 -3.96 27.21
C GLY A 334 17.74 -2.61 26.90
N GLY A 335 16.85 -2.59 25.90
CA GLY A 335 16.11 -1.39 25.55
C GLY A 335 15.01 -1.08 26.58
N ASP A 336 14.70 0.19 26.77
CA ASP A 336 13.59 0.63 27.62
C ASP A 336 12.24 0.51 26.88
N ALA A 337 11.14 0.42 27.61
CA ALA A 337 9.79 0.37 27.03
C ALA A 337 9.18 1.76 26.76
N GLY A 338 8.05 1.80 26.06
CA GLY A 338 7.19 2.96 25.92
C GLY A 338 5.79 2.74 26.53
N GLY A 339 5.08 3.84 26.83
CA GLY A 339 3.84 3.82 27.63
C GLY A 339 2.55 3.56 26.85
N GLY A 340 1.43 3.37 27.55
CA GLY A 340 0.10 3.24 26.97
C GLY A 340 -0.93 4.03 27.78
N TRP A 341 -1.62 5.02 27.19
CA TRP A 341 -2.48 5.95 27.94
C TRP A 341 -3.94 6.03 27.43
N VAL A 342 -4.91 6.27 28.32
CA VAL A 342 -6.31 6.59 27.95
C VAL A 342 -6.71 7.92 28.59
N GLN A 343 -6.92 8.96 27.78
CA GLN A 343 -6.73 10.34 28.22
C GLN A 343 -7.84 11.29 27.74
N ALA A 344 -8.51 12.00 28.67
CA ALA A 344 -9.66 12.87 28.38
C ALA A 344 -9.49 14.31 28.88
N GLY A 345 -10.21 15.27 28.28
CA GLY A 345 -10.06 16.69 28.58
C GLY A 345 -8.68 17.29 28.27
N TYR A 346 -7.73 16.52 27.72
CA TYR A 346 -6.30 16.84 27.70
C TYR A 346 -5.95 18.23 27.16
N GLY A 347 -5.45 19.09 28.05
CA GLY A 347 -5.07 20.48 27.74
C GLY A 347 -6.25 21.43 27.55
N SER A 348 -7.47 21.04 27.95
CA SER A 348 -8.72 21.75 27.69
C SER A 348 -9.58 21.84 28.96
N PRO A 349 -10.09 23.03 29.34
CA PRO A 349 -11.07 23.16 30.41
C PRO A 349 -12.49 22.75 29.96
N ASN A 350 -12.69 22.39 28.67
CA ASN A 350 -14.00 22.10 28.08
C ASN A 350 -14.36 20.61 28.09
N GLY A 351 -13.46 19.75 28.58
CA GLY A 351 -13.71 18.33 28.71
C GLY A 351 -13.61 17.52 27.41
N GLY A 352 -14.45 16.48 27.32
CA GLY A 352 -14.38 15.46 26.25
C GLY A 352 -14.34 14.05 26.83
N THR A 353 -14.79 13.06 26.07
CA THR A 353 -14.92 11.66 26.51
C THR A 353 -13.89 10.78 25.82
N ALA A 354 -12.96 10.12 26.54
CA ALA A 354 -12.01 9.17 25.97
C ALA A 354 -12.23 7.76 26.51
N THR A 355 -12.23 6.74 25.63
CA THR A 355 -12.68 5.39 25.98
C THR A 355 -11.88 4.28 25.28
N GLY A 356 -11.56 3.20 25.98
CA GLY A 356 -10.96 2.00 25.39
C GLY A 356 -9.66 1.53 26.06
N SER A 357 -8.67 1.06 25.29
CA SER A 357 -7.40 0.56 25.84
C SER A 357 -6.13 0.92 25.06
N ALA A 358 -5.02 1.16 25.75
CA ALA A 358 -3.75 1.56 25.13
C ALA A 358 -2.56 0.73 25.64
N TYR A 359 -1.77 0.19 24.72
CA TYR A 359 -0.69 -0.78 24.95
C TYR A 359 0.67 -0.27 24.47
N GLY A 360 1.50 0.16 25.42
CA GLY A 360 2.89 0.55 25.19
C GLY A 360 3.75 -0.59 24.66
N GLY A 361 4.81 -0.21 23.95
CA GLY A 361 5.72 -1.13 23.28
C GLY A 361 6.83 -1.60 24.21
N ASN A 362 7.24 -2.86 24.04
CA ASN A 362 8.29 -3.46 24.85
C ASN A 362 9.69 -3.06 24.36
N GLY A 363 10.64 -2.98 25.28
CA GLY A 363 12.05 -2.83 24.98
C GLY A 363 12.70 -4.13 24.51
N GLY A 364 13.70 -4.01 23.63
CA GLY A 364 14.41 -5.14 23.03
C GLY A 364 15.49 -5.75 23.91
N ALA A 365 15.80 -7.03 23.68
CA ALA A 365 16.81 -7.75 24.45
C ALA A 365 18.26 -7.40 24.03
N ALA A 366 19.24 -7.76 24.85
CA ALA A 366 20.66 -7.51 24.58
C ALA A 366 21.53 -8.71 24.98
N PHE A 367 22.51 -9.06 24.14
CA PHE A 367 23.36 -10.24 24.33
C PHE A 367 24.81 -9.95 23.94
N GLY A 368 25.77 -10.47 24.71
CA GLY A 368 27.20 -10.47 24.35
C GLY A 368 27.79 -9.07 24.10
N GLY A 369 27.43 -8.09 24.92
CA GLY A 369 27.85 -6.69 24.80
C GLY A 369 27.00 -5.84 23.83
N GLY A 370 25.90 -6.39 23.31
CA GLY A 370 24.98 -5.70 22.41
C GLY A 370 23.96 -4.79 23.12
N LYS A 371 23.05 -4.17 22.36
CA LYS A 371 22.02 -3.27 22.91
C LYS A 371 20.63 -3.45 22.29
N GLY A 372 19.60 -3.58 23.12
CA GLY A 372 18.22 -3.58 22.64
C GLY A 372 17.79 -2.19 22.16
N GLY A 373 16.93 -2.13 21.14
CA GLY A 373 16.19 -0.91 20.82
C GLY A 373 15.00 -0.71 21.76
N ALA A 374 14.42 0.49 21.83
CA ALA A 374 13.33 0.79 22.77
C ALA A 374 11.94 0.48 22.20
N GLY A 375 10.91 0.48 23.05
CA GLY A 375 9.51 0.27 22.69
C GLY A 375 8.70 1.57 22.55
N GLY A 376 7.64 1.56 21.74
CA GLY A 376 6.87 2.75 21.36
C GLY A 376 5.73 3.17 22.31
N LEU A 377 5.04 4.25 21.96
CA LEU A 377 3.88 4.81 22.70
C LEU A 377 2.52 4.32 22.16
N ALA A 378 1.56 4.09 23.04
CA ALA A 378 0.13 4.00 22.71
C ALA A 378 -0.70 5.06 23.43
N VAL A 379 -1.74 5.60 22.79
CA VAL A 379 -2.64 6.58 23.43
C VAL A 379 -4.08 6.55 22.90
N ILE A 380 -5.09 6.77 23.74
CA ILE A 380 -6.45 7.18 23.35
C ILE A 380 -6.69 8.56 23.93
N LEU A 381 -7.26 9.50 23.18
CA LEU A 381 -7.15 10.92 23.50
C LEU A 381 -8.42 11.73 23.18
N SER A 382 -9.06 12.40 24.14
CA SER A 382 -10.12 13.39 23.87
C SER A 382 -9.88 14.72 24.59
N ASN A 383 -10.38 15.83 24.04
CA ASN A 383 -10.26 17.16 24.66
C ASN A 383 -11.20 18.28 24.14
N GLY A 384 -12.23 17.96 23.34
CA GLY A 384 -13.27 18.91 22.90
C GLY A 384 -14.63 18.74 23.62
N LEU A 385 -15.45 19.79 23.61
CA LEU A 385 -16.79 19.78 24.22
C LEU A 385 -17.72 18.80 23.48
N GLY A 386 -18.10 17.71 24.14
CA GLY A 386 -18.83 16.61 23.48
C GLY A 386 -17.99 15.88 22.42
N SER A 387 -16.66 15.98 22.47
CA SER A 387 -15.77 15.06 21.76
C SER A 387 -15.85 13.66 22.37
N GLU A 388 -15.69 12.63 21.56
CA GLU A 388 -15.80 11.22 21.93
C GLU A 388 -14.67 10.43 21.25
N ALA A 389 -13.56 10.18 21.96
CA ALA A 389 -12.52 9.27 21.52
C ALA A 389 -12.82 7.85 22.00
N SER A 390 -12.72 6.88 21.11
CA SER A 390 -13.05 5.50 21.37
C SER A 390 -12.16 4.56 20.55
N GLY A 391 -11.52 3.58 21.17
CA GLY A 391 -10.73 2.64 20.38
C GLY A 391 -9.71 1.78 21.10
N GLN A 392 -8.66 1.40 20.37
CA GLN A 392 -7.47 0.74 20.91
C GLN A 392 -6.18 1.26 20.26
N ALA A 393 -5.15 1.49 21.06
CA ALA A 393 -3.84 1.93 20.60
C ALA A 393 -2.75 0.91 20.99
N TYR A 394 -1.80 0.66 20.10
CA TYR A 394 -0.71 -0.29 20.28
C TYR A 394 0.61 0.27 19.75
N ALA A 395 1.69 -0.01 20.46
CA ALA A 395 3.03 0.32 20.00
C ALA A 395 3.84 -0.87 19.51
N GLY A 396 4.90 -0.57 18.75
CA GLY A 396 5.90 -1.54 18.31
C GLY A 396 6.93 -1.83 19.40
N ASN A 397 7.59 -2.97 19.28
CA ASN A 397 8.55 -3.49 20.26
C ASN A 397 9.97 -3.39 19.73
N GLY A 398 10.89 -2.80 20.49
CA GLY A 398 12.29 -2.78 20.14
C GLY A 398 12.85 -4.20 20.02
N GLY A 399 13.80 -4.40 19.12
CA GLY A 399 14.42 -5.71 18.89
C GLY A 399 15.80 -5.86 19.48
N ALA A 400 16.39 -7.03 19.25
CA ALA A 400 17.51 -7.51 20.04
C ALA A 400 18.89 -7.09 19.51
N GLY A 401 19.76 -6.58 20.37
CA GLY A 401 21.17 -6.30 20.06
C GLY A 401 22.09 -7.43 20.47
N ILE A 402 22.69 -8.11 19.48
CA ILE A 402 23.44 -9.36 19.70
C ILE A 402 24.93 -9.16 19.36
N ASN A 403 25.84 -9.70 20.17
CA ASN A 403 27.30 -9.74 19.93
C ASN A 403 27.93 -8.36 19.67
N GLY A 404 27.58 -7.36 20.49
CA GLY A 404 28.02 -5.98 20.32
C GLY A 404 27.24 -5.18 19.25
N GLY A 405 26.25 -5.80 18.59
CA GLY A 405 25.29 -5.10 17.72
C GLY A 405 24.15 -4.45 18.49
N THR A 406 23.41 -3.56 17.82
CA THR A 406 22.22 -2.87 18.36
C THR A 406 20.99 -3.33 17.58
N GLY A 407 19.92 -3.71 18.28
CA GLY A 407 18.62 -4.05 17.69
C GLY A 407 17.81 -2.82 17.32
N GLY A 408 16.94 -2.93 16.31
CA GLY A 408 16.07 -1.83 15.88
C GLY A 408 15.18 -1.27 17.00
N ASP A 409 14.95 0.04 16.89
CA ASP A 409 14.32 0.87 17.89
C ASP A 409 12.88 1.22 17.48
N ALA A 410 11.93 0.75 18.28
CA ALA A 410 10.50 0.95 18.10
C ALA A 410 9.96 2.11 18.93
N SER A 411 10.77 2.96 19.56
CA SER A 411 10.28 4.12 20.32
C SER A 411 9.36 5.06 19.52
N TYR A 412 9.50 5.06 18.18
CA TYR A 412 8.68 5.83 17.24
C TYR A 412 7.46 5.06 16.69
N ALA A 413 7.32 3.79 17.06
CA ALA A 413 6.25 2.91 16.65
C ALA A 413 4.95 3.22 17.43
N THR A 414 4.32 4.34 17.14
CA THR A 414 3.17 4.81 17.93
C THR A 414 1.81 4.30 17.43
N GLY A 415 0.95 3.87 18.34
CA GLY A 415 -0.50 3.73 18.13
C GLY A 415 -1.26 4.84 18.85
N GLN A 416 -2.38 5.29 18.30
CA GLN A 416 -3.13 6.43 18.84
C GLN A 416 -4.62 6.37 18.47
N VAL A 417 -5.57 6.79 19.32
CA VAL A 417 -6.99 6.95 18.97
C VAL A 417 -7.57 8.26 19.53
N GLY A 418 -7.55 9.36 18.78
CA GLY A 418 -7.78 10.71 19.32
C GLY A 418 -8.97 11.50 18.77
N ALA A 419 -9.95 11.89 19.58
CA ALA A 419 -11.05 12.80 19.22
C ALA A 419 -10.84 14.22 19.76
N THR A 420 -10.33 15.11 18.93
CA THR A 420 -9.68 16.35 19.36
C THR A 420 -10.47 17.63 19.09
N ALA A 421 -11.78 17.53 18.85
CA ALA A 421 -12.64 18.69 18.59
C ALA A 421 -14.11 18.48 19.04
N ASP A 422 -14.85 19.58 19.22
CA ASP A 422 -16.22 19.58 19.74
C ASP A 422 -17.19 18.76 18.87
N GLY A 423 -17.78 17.69 19.42
CA GLY A 423 -18.62 16.76 18.65
C GLY A 423 -17.86 15.84 17.68
N ALA A 424 -16.52 15.81 17.69
CA ALA A 424 -15.71 14.85 16.94
C ALA A 424 -15.75 13.46 17.60
N LYS A 425 -15.81 12.38 16.81
CA LYS A 425 -16.15 11.03 17.30
C LYS A 425 -15.11 9.94 16.94
N ALA A 426 -13.86 10.07 17.40
CA ALA A 426 -12.78 9.15 17.03
C ALA A 426 -13.11 7.71 17.42
N SER A 427 -12.88 6.79 16.49
CA SER A 427 -13.41 5.43 16.55
C SER A 427 -12.52 4.51 15.75
N GLY A 428 -11.73 3.66 16.42
CA GLY A 428 -10.94 2.65 15.72
C GLY A 428 -9.71 2.13 16.46
N ILE A 429 -8.74 1.63 15.68
CA ILE A 429 -7.61 0.82 16.15
C ILE A 429 -6.31 1.23 15.47
N ALA A 430 -5.29 1.52 16.28
CA ALA A 430 -4.02 2.04 15.81
C ALA A 430 -2.82 1.27 16.34
N LYS A 431 -1.82 0.98 15.50
CA LYS A 431 -0.76 0.02 15.86
C LYS A 431 0.62 0.27 15.23
N GLY A 432 1.44 1.13 15.80
CA GLY A 432 2.87 1.11 15.45
C GLY A 432 3.46 -0.29 15.70
N GLY A 433 4.56 -0.70 15.08
CA GLY A 433 5.50 0.01 14.21
C GLY A 433 6.82 -0.76 14.16
N ASP A 434 7.84 -0.19 13.54
CA ASP A 434 9.16 -0.77 13.27
C ASP A 434 9.71 -1.50 14.51
N ALA A 435 9.82 -2.83 14.47
CA ALA A 435 10.40 -3.64 15.56
C ALA A 435 11.94 -3.59 15.55
N GLY A 436 12.64 -4.73 15.67
CA GLY A 436 14.10 -4.75 15.59
C GLY A 436 14.75 -6.08 15.17
N ASP A 437 15.62 -5.98 14.18
CA ASP A 437 16.67 -6.93 13.84
C ASP A 437 17.99 -6.34 14.37
N GLY A 438 18.98 -7.16 14.73
CA GLY A 438 20.26 -6.65 15.23
C GLY A 438 21.34 -7.71 15.27
N ILE A 439 22.46 -7.48 14.59
CA ILE A 439 23.53 -8.47 14.47
C ILE A 439 24.92 -7.85 14.57
N GLY A 440 25.71 -8.30 15.54
CA GLY A 440 27.14 -8.04 15.61
C GLY A 440 27.92 -8.70 14.45
N THR A 441 28.98 -8.10 13.93
CA THR A 441 29.51 -6.76 14.22
C THR A 441 29.09 -5.78 13.11
N GLY A 442 28.08 -4.94 13.38
CA GLY A 442 27.80 -3.73 12.59
C GLY A 442 26.42 -3.62 11.94
N ASN A 443 25.44 -4.46 12.29
CA ASN A 443 24.15 -4.51 11.60
C ASN A 443 22.95 -4.22 12.52
N THR A 444 21.93 -3.61 11.94
CA THR A 444 20.63 -3.27 12.53
C THR A 444 19.56 -3.44 11.46
N GLY A 445 18.33 -3.73 11.87
CA GLY A 445 17.11 -3.49 11.11
C GLY A 445 15.96 -3.29 12.10
N GLY A 446 14.71 -3.08 11.67
CA GLY A 446 13.57 -3.29 12.57
C GLY A 446 12.18 -3.30 11.93
N ALA A 447 11.33 -4.26 12.32
CA ALA A 447 10.20 -4.73 11.51
C ALA A 447 8.75 -4.42 11.94
N GLY A 448 7.99 -3.66 11.14
CA GLY A 448 6.91 -2.82 11.65
C GLY A 448 5.59 -2.79 10.91
N ARG A 449 4.55 -2.28 11.60
CA ARG A 449 3.12 -2.24 11.20
C ARG A 449 2.39 -0.97 11.69
N HIS A 450 1.14 -0.76 11.24
CA HIS A 450 0.13 0.32 11.43
C HIS A 450 0.43 1.66 12.19
N GLY A 451 -0.59 2.53 12.34
CA GLY A 451 -0.48 3.87 12.97
C GLY A 451 -1.84 4.38 13.47
N TRP A 452 -2.02 5.70 13.59
CA TRP A 452 -2.93 6.47 14.49
C TRP A 452 -4.38 6.82 14.09
N ILE A 453 -5.39 6.36 14.81
CA ILE A 453 -6.80 6.76 14.65
C ILE A 453 -7.13 8.13 15.31
N LEU A 454 -7.89 9.04 14.67
CA LEU A 454 -7.85 10.51 14.96
C LEU A 454 -9.09 11.37 14.50
N ALA A 455 -10.21 11.51 15.23
CA ALA A 455 -11.26 12.49 14.86
C ALA A 455 -10.91 13.96 15.16
N GLN A 456 -11.03 14.85 14.17
CA GLN A 456 -10.36 16.18 14.26
C GLN A 456 -11.26 17.40 13.96
N GLY A 457 -12.47 17.23 13.43
CA GLY A 457 -13.38 18.34 13.05
C GLY A 457 -14.61 18.50 13.98
N VAL A 458 -15.32 19.63 13.88
CA VAL A 458 -16.51 19.89 14.72
C VAL A 458 -17.74 19.13 14.22
N ASN A 459 -18.50 18.46 15.09
CA ASN A 459 -19.51 17.44 14.73
C ASN A 459 -18.97 16.41 13.73
N SER A 460 -17.66 16.14 13.76
CA SER A 460 -17.07 15.36 12.69
C SER A 460 -17.37 13.87 12.88
N THR A 461 -17.87 13.27 11.81
CA THR A 461 -17.90 11.82 11.63
C THR A 461 -16.84 11.49 10.59
N ALA A 462 -15.62 11.98 10.76
CA ALA A 462 -14.74 11.56 11.86
C ALA A 462 -15.20 10.43 12.79
N THR A 463 -15.06 9.17 12.37
CA THR A 463 -14.40 8.10 13.18
C THR A 463 -12.88 8.34 13.38
N GLY A 464 -12.37 9.54 13.12
CA GLY A 464 -11.16 9.94 12.36
C GLY A 464 -9.87 9.12 12.27
N SER A 465 -9.87 7.80 12.42
CA SER A 465 -8.87 6.84 11.94
C SER A 465 -7.73 7.36 11.08
N THR A 466 -6.45 7.00 11.32
CA THR A 466 -5.20 6.90 10.48
C THR A 466 -4.60 5.55 10.80
N ALA A 467 -3.89 4.99 9.84
CA ALA A 467 -2.76 4.19 10.20
C ALA A 467 -1.67 4.46 9.17
N THR A 468 -0.44 4.28 9.62
CA THR A 468 0.80 4.67 8.94
C THR A 468 1.77 3.63 9.41
N ALA A 469 1.96 2.59 8.62
CA ALA A 469 2.68 1.43 9.09
C ALA A 469 4.16 1.72 9.28
N GLY A 470 4.70 1.15 10.35
CA GLY A 470 6.13 0.90 10.43
C GLY A 470 6.62 -0.01 9.31
N LYS A 471 7.94 0.00 9.11
CA LYS A 471 8.67 -0.64 8.01
C LYS A 471 9.41 -1.86 8.53
N ALA A 472 9.84 -2.75 7.65
CA ALA A 472 10.49 -3.99 8.00
C ALA A 472 11.98 -3.84 8.38
N GLY A 473 12.50 -4.87 9.04
CA GLY A 473 13.89 -4.96 9.45
C GLY A 473 14.76 -5.80 8.53
N ASP A 474 16.03 -5.44 8.47
CA ASP A 474 17.04 -5.90 7.52
C ASP A 474 17.89 -7.08 8.00
N GLY A 475 17.90 -8.12 7.17
CA GLY A 475 18.86 -9.22 7.23
C GLY A 475 20.19 -8.86 6.58
N VAL A 476 21.24 -9.53 7.05
CA VAL A 476 22.65 -9.19 6.85
C VAL A 476 23.55 -10.42 7.03
N ASN A 477 24.74 -10.41 6.42
CA ASN A 477 25.55 -11.61 6.11
C ASN A 477 24.92 -12.54 5.03
N GLY A 478 24.14 -11.97 4.10
CA GLY A 478 23.56 -12.72 2.98
C GLY A 478 22.20 -13.39 3.27
N VAL A 479 21.53 -12.97 4.35
CA VAL A 479 20.11 -13.30 4.60
C VAL A 479 19.22 -12.09 4.38
N ASN A 480 17.96 -12.35 4.12
CA ASN A 480 16.94 -11.33 3.91
C ASN A 480 16.36 -10.81 5.22
N GLY A 481 15.88 -9.57 5.17
CA GLY A 481 14.99 -8.95 6.13
C GLY A 481 13.53 -9.42 6.00
N SER A 482 12.61 -8.55 6.39
CA SER A 482 11.22 -8.89 6.69
C SER A 482 10.20 -8.04 5.91
N ASP A 483 8.90 -8.23 6.17
CA ASP A 483 7.84 -7.51 5.45
C ASP A 483 7.37 -6.22 6.15
N GLY A 484 7.23 -5.15 5.38
CA GLY A 484 6.64 -3.89 5.78
C GLY A 484 5.15 -3.96 6.12
N GLY A 485 4.64 -2.89 6.72
CA GLY A 485 3.37 -2.91 7.42
C GLY A 485 2.13 -2.41 6.67
N VAL A 486 0.96 -2.62 7.28
CA VAL A 486 -0.36 -2.23 6.74
C VAL A 486 -0.99 -1.05 7.50
N ALA A 487 -1.91 -0.28 6.89
CA ALA A 487 -2.27 1.06 7.38
C ALA A 487 -3.72 1.54 6.99
N SER A 488 -4.33 2.59 7.63
CA SER A 488 -5.79 2.96 7.53
C SER A 488 -6.36 4.32 8.14
N LEU A 489 -6.50 5.45 7.38
CA LEU A 489 -7.16 6.74 7.76
C LEU A 489 -8.60 6.77 7.22
N GLN A 490 -9.49 7.24 8.06
CA GLN A 490 -10.93 7.17 8.02
C GLN A 490 -11.33 8.15 9.14
N ALA A 491 -11.31 9.49 8.92
CA ALA A 491 -12.60 10.20 8.90
C ALA A 491 -12.72 11.74 9.07
N ASN A 492 -11.76 12.47 9.66
CA ASN A 492 -11.69 13.89 10.08
C ASN A 492 -12.86 14.95 10.01
N GLY A 493 -13.84 14.97 9.10
CA GLY A 493 -14.56 16.22 8.73
C GLY A 493 -15.99 16.51 9.23
N VAL A 494 -16.37 17.80 9.20
CA VAL A 494 -17.56 18.45 9.82
C VAL A 494 -18.90 17.94 9.26
N GLY A 495 -19.44 16.87 9.84
CA GLY A 495 -20.47 16.03 9.20
C GLY A 495 -20.01 15.34 7.90
N SER A 496 -18.96 15.82 7.25
CA SER A 496 -18.26 15.22 6.11
C SER A 496 -17.80 13.82 6.49
N THR A 497 -18.53 12.82 5.99
CA THR A 497 -18.78 11.58 6.73
C THR A 497 -17.72 10.51 6.49
N ILE A 498 -16.47 10.95 6.63
CA ILE A 498 -15.19 10.28 6.88
C ILE A 498 -14.02 11.09 6.17
N GLN A 499 -14.15 12.39 5.93
CA GLN A 499 -13.21 13.30 5.22
C GLN A 499 -11.70 13.30 5.64
N ASP A 500 -10.82 13.79 4.74
CA ASP A 500 -9.37 14.03 4.89
C ASP A 500 -8.56 12.80 5.37
N THR A 501 -8.18 11.94 4.45
CA THR A 501 -7.61 10.63 4.81
C THR A 501 -6.28 10.30 4.08
N HIS A 502 -5.33 9.65 4.75
CA HIS A 502 -3.94 9.48 4.34
C HIS A 502 -3.31 8.28 5.03
N VAL A 503 -2.73 7.37 4.25
CA VAL A 503 -2.22 6.09 4.77
C VAL A 503 -0.97 5.65 4.05
N VAL A 504 -0.03 5.09 4.82
CA VAL A 504 1.25 4.59 4.33
C VAL A 504 1.43 3.13 4.72
N GLY A 505 1.54 2.25 3.75
CA GLY A 505 1.99 0.89 3.96
C GLY A 505 3.49 0.97 4.15
N GLY A 506 4.02 0.36 5.21
CA GLY A 506 5.45 0.40 5.45
C GLY A 506 6.21 -0.52 4.51
N ASP A 507 7.51 -0.28 4.44
CA ASP A 507 8.42 -0.83 3.43
C ASP A 507 9.06 -2.14 3.87
N GLY A 508 9.47 -2.99 2.94
CA GLY A 508 10.21 -4.22 3.22
C GLY A 508 11.65 -3.96 3.70
N GLY A 509 12.19 -4.92 4.46
CA GLY A 509 13.61 -5.03 4.78
C GLY A 509 14.31 -5.95 3.77
N THR A 510 15.65 -5.97 3.75
CA THR A 510 16.46 -6.55 2.65
C THR A 510 15.89 -7.82 1.97
N GLY A 511 15.32 -7.72 0.77
CA GLY A 511 14.80 -8.88 0.02
C GLY A 511 13.50 -9.45 0.57
N ALA A 512 12.64 -8.62 1.15
CA ALA A 512 11.28 -8.94 1.60
C ALA A 512 10.34 -7.75 1.35
N ALA A 513 9.02 -7.96 1.42
CA ALA A 513 8.03 -7.13 0.72
C ALA A 513 7.49 -5.96 1.55
N ALA A 514 6.92 -4.96 0.89
CA ALA A 514 6.14 -3.94 1.57
C ALA A 514 4.76 -4.43 2.01
N GLY A 515 4.19 -3.67 2.94
CA GLY A 515 2.78 -3.73 3.28
C GLY A 515 1.97 -2.61 2.64
N ALA A 516 0.66 -2.64 2.91
CA ALA A 516 -0.37 -2.15 2.00
C ALA A 516 -1.40 -1.20 2.67
N VAL A 517 -2.26 -0.58 1.86
CA VAL A 517 -2.99 0.64 2.28
C VAL A 517 -4.49 0.65 2.08
N TYR A 518 -5.17 1.05 3.17
CA TYR A 518 -6.61 0.99 3.36
C TYR A 518 -7.15 2.18 4.18
N VAL A 519 -7.00 3.41 3.69
CA VAL A 519 -7.96 4.48 4.05
C VAL A 519 -9.42 4.00 3.75
N SER A 520 -10.46 4.70 4.19
CA SER A 520 -11.84 4.56 3.71
C SER A 520 -12.64 5.83 4.01
N VAL A 521 -13.68 6.22 3.23
CA VAL A 521 -14.58 7.36 3.56
C VAL A 521 -16.03 7.26 2.97
N ALA A 522 -17.03 8.06 3.43
CA ALA A 522 -18.45 8.00 2.99
C ALA A 522 -19.33 9.29 3.16
N GLY A 523 -20.61 9.25 2.69
CA GLY A 523 -21.78 9.99 3.23
C GLY A 523 -22.48 11.04 2.33
N THR A 524 -22.79 12.22 2.89
CA THR A 524 -23.02 13.48 2.12
C THR A 524 -21.77 14.41 1.99
N GLY A 525 -20.52 13.97 2.00
CA GLY A 525 -20.01 12.61 2.19
C GLY A 525 -18.55 12.47 1.89
N ASN A 526 -17.81 13.50 2.26
CA ASN A 526 -16.77 13.92 1.35
C ASN A 526 -15.47 13.24 1.73
N VAL A 527 -15.21 12.11 1.07
CA VAL A 527 -13.89 11.51 0.84
C VAL A 527 -13.03 12.42 -0.07
N THR A 528 -13.42 13.69 -0.24
CA THR A 528 -12.46 14.79 -0.46
C THR A 528 -11.16 14.51 0.28
N ASN A 529 -10.05 14.68 -0.44
CA ASN A 529 -8.70 14.75 0.12
C ASN A 529 -8.29 13.41 0.75
N SER A 530 -8.34 12.33 -0.04
CA SER A 530 -8.18 10.96 0.46
C SER A 530 -7.14 10.15 -0.32
N THR A 531 -6.08 9.74 0.38
CA THR A 531 -4.76 9.41 -0.17
C THR A 531 -4.22 8.10 0.40
N PHE A 532 -3.67 7.27 -0.46
CA PHE A 532 -3.37 5.87 -0.16
C PHE A 532 -2.00 5.51 -0.78
N THR A 533 -1.01 5.09 0.02
CA THR A 533 0.36 4.85 -0.49
C THR A 533 1.02 3.61 0.12
N GLY A 534 1.03 2.49 -0.59
CA GLY A 534 1.65 1.24 -0.15
C GLY A 534 3.14 1.26 -0.42
N GLY A 535 3.91 0.77 0.54
CA GLY A 535 5.35 0.94 0.57
C GLY A 535 6.08 0.14 -0.49
N ASP A 536 7.41 0.17 -0.38
CA ASP A 536 8.32 -0.47 -1.31
C ASP A 536 8.98 -1.73 -0.75
N ALA A 537 9.35 -2.66 -1.63
CA ALA A 537 10.23 -3.76 -1.30
C ALA A 537 11.56 -3.35 -0.67
N GLY A 538 11.99 -4.13 0.32
CA GLY A 538 13.38 -4.14 0.73
C GLY A 538 14.24 -4.95 -0.24
N ALA A 539 15.52 -4.60 -0.34
CA ALA A 539 16.41 -5.10 -1.39
C ALA A 539 17.41 -6.16 -0.89
N GLY A 540 17.52 -7.29 -1.59
CA GLY A 540 18.47 -8.35 -1.26
C GLY A 540 18.91 -9.11 -2.51
N ALA A 541 19.56 -10.26 -2.31
CA ALA A 541 19.81 -11.20 -3.41
C ALA A 541 18.51 -11.88 -3.92
N HIS A 542 17.36 -11.63 -3.30
CA HIS A 542 16.03 -12.18 -3.61
C HIS A 542 14.89 -11.16 -3.33
N VAL A 543 13.62 -11.59 -3.35
CA VAL A 543 12.38 -10.77 -3.55
C VAL A 543 11.84 -10.06 -2.32
N GLY A 544 11.91 -8.72 -2.36
CA GLY A 544 10.80 -7.90 -1.87
C GLY A 544 9.77 -7.64 -2.97
N ALA A 545 8.51 -7.42 -2.62
CA ALA A 545 7.44 -7.02 -3.54
C ALA A 545 6.74 -5.75 -3.03
N GLY A 546 5.95 -5.08 -3.88
CA GLY A 546 5.35 -3.79 -3.57
C GLY A 546 4.11 -3.84 -2.69
N GLY A 547 3.87 -2.76 -1.96
CA GLY A 547 2.67 -2.54 -1.17
C GLY A 547 1.48 -2.11 -2.05
N GLY A 548 0.43 -2.92 -2.10
CA GLY A 548 -0.82 -2.61 -2.81
C GLY A 548 -1.78 -1.67 -2.06
N VAL A 549 -2.76 -1.07 -2.74
CA VAL A 549 -3.35 0.22 -2.31
C VAL A 549 -4.80 0.46 -2.80
N ASN A 550 -5.75 0.92 -1.96
CA ASN A 550 -7.21 0.86 -2.25
C ASN A 550 -8.21 2.02 -1.84
N VAL A 551 -8.22 3.25 -2.41
CA VAL A 551 -9.35 4.21 -2.22
C VAL A 551 -10.69 3.64 -2.68
N ALA A 552 -11.70 3.93 -1.86
CA ALA A 552 -13.09 4.01 -2.25
C ALA A 552 -13.69 5.31 -1.68
N LEU A 553 -14.52 5.99 -2.47
CA LEU A 553 -15.39 7.08 -2.02
C LEU A 553 -16.85 6.73 -2.29
N THR A 554 -17.75 7.06 -1.37
CA THR A 554 -19.11 6.47 -1.35
C THR A 554 -20.21 7.45 -0.93
N GLY A 555 -21.35 7.41 -1.64
CA GLY A 555 -22.54 8.22 -1.39
C GLY A 555 -22.70 9.43 -2.33
N ASP A 556 -23.76 10.23 -2.12
CA ASP A 556 -24.02 11.48 -2.85
C ASP A 556 -22.96 12.56 -2.56
N GLY A 557 -22.10 12.34 -1.55
CA GLY A 557 -20.88 13.11 -1.34
C GLY A 557 -20.05 13.25 -2.61
N SER A 558 -19.44 14.43 -2.80
CA SER A 558 -18.68 14.72 -4.01
C SER A 558 -17.47 13.80 -4.07
N LEU A 559 -17.32 13.07 -5.18
CA LEU A 559 -16.34 12.01 -5.36
C LEU A 559 -14.94 12.55 -5.73
N THR A 560 -14.55 13.59 -5.00
CA THR A 560 -13.48 14.56 -5.29
C THR A 560 -12.16 14.21 -4.62
N ASP A 561 -11.03 14.42 -5.30
CA ASP A 561 -9.66 14.37 -4.76
C ASP A 561 -9.32 13.06 -4.02
N VAL A 562 -9.01 12.05 -4.84
CA VAL A 562 -8.99 10.64 -4.48
C VAL A 562 -7.77 9.98 -5.13
N HIS A 563 -6.79 9.55 -4.34
CA HIS A 563 -5.44 9.26 -4.85
C HIS A 563 -4.79 8.00 -4.28
N LEU A 564 -4.14 7.22 -5.14
CA LEU A 564 -3.43 6.01 -4.76
C LEU A 564 -2.09 5.82 -5.46
N THR A 565 -1.12 5.25 -4.77
CA THR A 565 0.12 4.74 -5.37
C THR A 565 0.70 3.56 -4.59
N GLY A 566 0.74 2.39 -5.20
CA GLY A 566 1.37 1.18 -4.67
C GLY A 566 2.76 0.98 -5.23
N GLY A 567 3.64 0.51 -4.35
CA GLY A 567 5.10 0.60 -4.51
C GLY A 567 5.78 -0.60 -5.16
N ASP A 568 7.06 -0.73 -4.87
CA ASP A 568 8.09 -1.32 -5.73
C ASP A 568 8.65 -2.71 -5.23
N GLY A 569 9.53 -3.44 -5.96
CA GLY A 569 9.62 -4.93 -5.90
C GLY A 569 10.74 -5.71 -6.65
N GLY A 570 10.59 -7.03 -6.70
CA GLY A 570 11.34 -7.95 -7.58
C GLY A 570 12.42 -8.83 -6.93
N ASN A 571 12.51 -10.08 -7.41
CA ASN A 571 13.49 -11.09 -6.98
C ASN A 571 14.88 -10.82 -7.56
N GLY A 572 15.91 -10.66 -6.72
CA GLY A 572 17.26 -10.98 -7.16
C GLY A 572 17.43 -12.46 -7.50
N GLY A 573 18.44 -12.78 -8.32
CA GLY A 573 18.90 -14.15 -8.56
C GLY A 573 19.99 -14.59 -7.57
N ALA A 574 20.30 -15.88 -7.55
CA ALA A 574 21.34 -16.45 -6.69
C ALA A 574 22.76 -16.20 -7.22
N ASP A 575 23.76 -16.19 -6.33
CA ASP A 575 25.18 -16.06 -6.67
C ASP A 575 25.73 -17.29 -7.42
N GLY A 576 26.73 -17.04 -8.28
CA GLY A 576 27.39 -18.01 -9.14
C GLY A 576 28.77 -18.46 -8.65
N THR A 577 29.40 -19.40 -9.36
CA THR A 577 30.73 -19.88 -9.01
C THR A 577 31.81 -18.82 -9.25
N ASN A 578 32.93 -18.94 -8.53
CA ASN A 578 34.09 -18.03 -8.64
C ASN A 578 33.79 -16.52 -8.48
N GLY A 579 32.68 -16.17 -7.81
CA GLY A 579 32.31 -14.79 -7.49
C GLY A 579 31.38 -14.11 -8.49
N GLY A 580 30.65 -14.88 -9.31
CA GLY A 580 29.46 -14.35 -9.99
C GLY A 580 28.36 -14.00 -9.00
N VAL A 581 27.58 -12.94 -9.27
CA VAL A 581 26.48 -12.47 -8.41
C VAL A 581 25.16 -12.45 -9.17
N GLY A 582 24.05 -12.87 -8.56
CA GLY A 582 22.75 -12.85 -9.23
C GLY A 582 22.24 -11.42 -9.50
N GLY A 583 21.48 -11.25 -10.58
CA GLY A 583 20.92 -9.94 -10.96
C GLY A 583 19.69 -9.58 -10.14
N THR A 584 19.50 -8.31 -9.78
CA THR A 584 18.35 -7.82 -8.99
C THR A 584 17.01 -8.00 -9.69
N GLY A 585 15.90 -7.98 -8.97
CA GLY A 585 14.58 -7.95 -9.59
C GLY A 585 14.17 -6.57 -10.11
N GLY A 586 12.93 -6.50 -10.59
CA GLY A 586 12.25 -5.27 -11.04
C GLY A 586 10.93 -5.02 -10.31
N ASN A 587 10.52 -3.76 -10.31
CA ASN A 587 10.05 -3.06 -9.11
C ASN A 587 8.51 -2.86 -8.94
N GLY A 588 7.71 -3.81 -8.41
CA GLY A 588 6.45 -3.46 -7.66
C GLY A 588 5.09 -4.15 -7.89
N ALA A 589 4.04 -3.52 -7.32
CA ALA A 589 2.67 -4.02 -7.15
C ALA A 589 1.51 -3.01 -7.42
N SER A 590 0.37 -3.53 -7.87
CA SER A 590 -0.78 -2.75 -8.37
C SER A 590 -1.65 -2.05 -7.30
N VAL A 591 -2.65 -1.29 -7.79
CA VAL A 591 -3.38 -0.24 -7.07
C VAL A 591 -4.86 -0.25 -7.54
N THR A 592 -5.83 0.20 -6.73
CA THR A 592 -7.30 0.26 -7.06
C THR A 592 -7.84 1.72 -6.92
N LEU A 593 -9.13 2.05 -7.11
CA LEU A 593 -9.78 3.35 -6.76
C LEU A 593 -11.26 3.29 -7.12
N ASN A 594 -12.13 3.19 -6.14
CA ASN A 594 -13.53 2.93 -6.43
C ASN A 594 -14.45 4.13 -6.21
N VAL A 595 -15.44 4.19 -7.08
CA VAL A 595 -16.09 5.43 -7.51
C VAL A 595 -17.61 5.25 -7.71
N GLY A 596 -18.43 6.02 -6.99
CA GLY A 596 -19.90 6.00 -7.01
C GLY A 596 -20.54 6.93 -8.04
N ALA A 597 -21.63 6.48 -8.68
CA ALA A 597 -22.34 7.19 -9.74
C ALA A 597 -23.36 8.22 -9.23
N GLY A 598 -23.49 9.36 -9.92
CA GLY A 598 -24.38 10.47 -9.51
C GLY A 598 -23.71 11.41 -8.50
N SER A 599 -22.87 10.85 -7.62
CA SER A 599 -21.77 11.56 -6.97
C SER A 599 -20.98 12.34 -8.01
N ALA A 600 -20.59 13.57 -7.69
CA ALA A 600 -19.65 14.32 -8.53
C ALA A 600 -18.23 13.84 -8.29
N TYR A 601 -17.84 12.72 -8.91
CA TYR A 601 -16.41 12.43 -8.97
C TYR A 601 -15.64 13.54 -9.66
N GLN A 602 -14.43 13.78 -9.17
CA GLN A 602 -13.44 14.64 -9.78
C GLN A 602 -12.09 14.17 -9.25
N GLU A 603 -11.07 14.10 -10.10
CA GLU A 603 -9.67 14.00 -9.63
C GLU A 603 -9.44 12.74 -8.80
N VAL A 604 -9.42 11.64 -9.54
CA VAL A 604 -9.53 10.26 -9.13
C VAL A 604 -8.36 9.55 -9.84
N THR A 605 -7.58 8.72 -9.12
CA THR A 605 -6.26 8.21 -9.57
C THR A 605 -5.78 6.88 -8.89
N LEU A 606 -5.69 5.71 -9.57
CA LEU A 606 -4.70 4.63 -9.20
C LEU A 606 -3.27 5.04 -9.68
N ILE A 607 -2.24 4.28 -9.28
CA ILE A 607 -0.96 4.12 -10.04
C ILE A 607 -0.77 2.61 -10.32
N GLY A 608 0.41 2.10 -10.66
CA GLY A 608 0.70 0.67 -10.64
C GLY A 608 2.18 0.50 -10.38
N GLY A 609 2.51 -0.22 -9.32
CA GLY A 609 3.85 -0.71 -9.07
C GLY A 609 4.17 -1.85 -10.02
N ASN A 610 5.46 -2.06 -10.25
CA ASN A 610 5.99 -2.47 -11.53
C ASN A 610 6.86 -3.74 -11.43
N GLY A 611 6.35 -4.95 -11.13
CA GLY A 611 7.19 -6.13 -10.81
C GLY A 611 7.90 -6.90 -11.96
N GLY A 612 9.04 -7.54 -11.65
CA GLY A 612 9.81 -8.52 -12.45
C GLY A 612 10.97 -9.19 -11.66
N ALA A 613 11.73 -10.14 -12.22
CA ALA A 613 12.76 -10.92 -11.48
C ALA A 613 14.10 -11.05 -12.23
N GLY A 614 15.24 -11.05 -11.54
CA GLY A 614 16.56 -11.20 -12.16
C GLY A 614 17.09 -12.65 -12.20
N GLY A 615 18.01 -12.91 -13.13
CA GLY A 615 18.63 -14.21 -13.34
C GLY A 615 19.81 -14.47 -12.39
N ALA A 616 20.30 -15.71 -12.36
CA ALA A 616 21.37 -16.18 -11.49
C ALA A 616 22.79 -15.82 -11.99
N GLY A 617 23.76 -15.82 -11.08
CA GLY A 617 25.17 -15.65 -11.40
C GLY A 617 25.77 -16.86 -12.12
N GLY A 618 26.64 -16.60 -13.09
CA GLY A 618 27.43 -17.59 -13.82
C GLY A 618 28.83 -17.79 -13.23
N ASP A 619 29.68 -18.51 -13.95
CA ASP A 619 31.08 -18.69 -13.53
C ASP A 619 31.88 -17.39 -13.73
N ALA A 620 32.20 -16.74 -12.61
CA ALA A 620 32.80 -15.41 -12.51
C ALA A 620 32.01 -14.31 -13.28
N ALA A 621 30.69 -14.45 -13.42
CA ALA A 621 29.82 -13.52 -14.13
C ALA A 621 28.46 -13.34 -13.47
N ASN A 622 27.77 -12.24 -13.75
CA ASN A 622 26.54 -11.90 -13.05
C ASN A 622 25.27 -12.25 -13.81
N GLY A 623 24.18 -12.48 -13.07
CA GLY A 623 22.85 -12.53 -13.66
C GLY A 623 22.36 -11.16 -14.13
N GLY A 624 21.45 -11.16 -15.09
CA GLY A 624 20.76 -9.97 -15.55
C GLY A 624 19.63 -9.56 -14.61
N ALA A 625 19.30 -8.27 -14.59
CA ALA A 625 18.25 -7.76 -13.71
C ALA A 625 16.83 -7.96 -14.29
N GLY A 626 15.83 -8.16 -13.43
CA GLY A 626 14.42 -8.06 -13.81
C GLY A 626 14.05 -6.66 -14.30
N GLY A 627 13.13 -6.59 -15.25
CA GLY A 627 12.51 -5.36 -15.69
C GLY A 627 11.31 -4.99 -14.83
N ASN A 628 10.87 -3.74 -14.93
CA ASN A 628 9.77 -3.22 -14.11
C ASN A 628 8.44 -3.27 -14.87
N GLY A 629 7.34 -3.74 -14.29
CA GLY A 629 5.95 -3.58 -14.79
C GLY A 629 5.44 -2.15 -15.00
N GLY A 630 4.18 -1.87 -14.67
CA GLY A 630 3.50 -0.72 -15.24
C GLY A 630 2.34 -0.14 -14.44
N ALA A 631 2.06 1.13 -14.73
CA ALA A 631 1.07 1.93 -14.01
C ALA A 631 -0.40 1.74 -14.46
N ALA A 632 -1.26 1.46 -13.47
CA ALA A 632 -2.72 1.54 -13.52
C ALA A 632 -3.21 2.92 -12.99
N THR A 633 -4.48 3.32 -13.12
CA THR A 633 -5.15 4.59 -12.67
C THR A 633 -6.69 4.36 -12.75
N ILE A 634 -7.59 5.17 -12.18
CA ILE A 634 -9.02 5.24 -12.56
C ILE A 634 -9.24 6.73 -12.64
N SER A 635 -10.06 7.26 -13.54
CA SER A 635 -10.49 8.67 -13.48
C SER A 635 -12.01 8.75 -13.39
N GLY A 636 -12.59 9.87 -12.91
CA GLY A 636 -14.04 10.00 -13.00
C GLY A 636 -14.79 11.27 -12.52
N GLY A 637 -16.14 11.23 -12.58
CA GLY A 637 -17.12 12.31 -12.34
C GLY A 637 -18.56 12.17 -12.86
N ILE A 638 -19.25 13.32 -13.01
CA ILE A 638 -20.54 13.45 -13.75
C ILE A 638 -20.25 13.94 -15.19
N THR A 639 -20.01 13.08 -16.15
CA THR A 639 -20.08 11.61 -16.09
C THR A 639 -18.79 11.07 -16.64
N SER A 640 -17.95 10.64 -15.74
CA SER A 640 -16.54 10.50 -16.00
C SER A 640 -16.18 9.23 -15.23
N LYS A 641 -15.63 8.16 -15.85
CA LYS A 641 -15.61 6.85 -15.16
C LYS A 641 -14.52 5.90 -15.70
N GLY A 642 -13.72 5.28 -14.83
CA GLY A 642 -13.07 3.97 -15.05
C GLY A 642 -11.52 3.87 -15.01
N THR A 643 -11.04 2.61 -15.04
CA THR A 643 -9.72 1.94 -14.85
C THR A 643 -8.63 1.91 -15.97
N VAL A 644 -7.70 2.85 -15.91
CA VAL A 644 -6.32 2.72 -16.42
C VAL A 644 -5.64 1.49 -15.75
N THR A 645 -4.82 0.70 -16.45
CA THR A 645 -4.18 -0.54 -15.96
C THR A 645 -2.77 -0.72 -16.55
N GLY A 646 -1.77 -1.13 -15.78
CA GLY A 646 -0.41 -1.37 -16.29
C GLY A 646 -0.01 -2.85 -16.36
N GLY A 647 0.89 -3.19 -17.29
CA GLY A 647 1.41 -4.54 -17.53
C GLY A 647 2.79 -4.77 -16.92
N ASN A 648 3.26 -6.02 -16.87
CA ASN A 648 4.32 -6.49 -15.97
C ASN A 648 5.73 -6.46 -16.61
N GLY A 649 6.77 -6.49 -15.78
CA GLY A 649 8.17 -6.51 -16.23
C GLY A 649 8.66 -7.92 -16.51
N GLY A 650 9.49 -8.06 -17.54
CA GLY A 650 10.12 -9.32 -17.89
C GLY A 650 11.24 -9.71 -16.92
N ALA A 651 11.69 -10.95 -17.00
CA ALA A 651 12.79 -11.45 -16.16
C ALA A 651 14.17 -11.16 -16.77
N GLY A 652 15.21 -10.98 -15.96
CA GLY A 652 16.61 -11.03 -16.41
C GLY A 652 17.05 -12.47 -16.72
N GLY A 653 17.95 -12.63 -17.68
CA GLY A 653 18.58 -13.91 -18.01
C GLY A 653 19.79 -14.21 -17.10
N ASP A 654 20.28 -15.44 -17.18
CA ASP A 654 21.35 -15.96 -16.30
C ASP A 654 22.75 -15.58 -16.77
N GLY A 655 23.72 -15.57 -15.85
CA GLY A 655 25.14 -15.40 -16.15
C GLY A 655 25.76 -16.65 -16.78
N GLY A 656 26.54 -16.46 -17.84
CA GLY A 656 27.33 -17.51 -18.49
C GLY A 656 28.75 -17.65 -17.93
N ALA A 657 29.58 -18.43 -18.61
CA ALA A 657 31.01 -18.52 -18.31
C ALA A 657 31.73 -17.22 -18.74
N GLY A 658 32.01 -16.33 -17.78
CA GLY A 658 32.71 -15.06 -18.00
C GLY A 658 31.92 -13.92 -18.64
N PHE A 659 30.61 -14.08 -18.89
CA PHE A 659 29.73 -13.05 -19.45
C PHE A 659 28.38 -13.00 -18.74
N ALA A 660 27.84 -11.79 -18.53
CA ALA A 660 26.62 -11.60 -17.76
C ALA A 660 25.32 -11.92 -18.55
N GLY A 661 24.26 -12.21 -17.82
CA GLY A 661 22.90 -12.27 -18.36
C GLY A 661 22.36 -10.89 -18.71
N GLY A 662 21.47 -10.84 -19.70
CA GLY A 662 20.79 -9.62 -20.12
C GLY A 662 19.58 -9.30 -19.25
N LYS A 663 19.11 -8.06 -19.28
CA LYS A 663 18.02 -7.59 -18.41
C LYS A 663 16.63 -7.87 -18.97
N GLY A 664 15.67 -8.15 -18.11
CA GLY A 664 14.26 -8.00 -18.41
C GLY A 664 13.94 -6.56 -18.79
N GLY A 665 13.05 -6.39 -19.75
CA GLY A 665 12.49 -5.10 -20.12
C GLY A 665 11.22 -4.79 -19.34
N ASN A 666 10.78 -3.54 -19.41
CA ASN A 666 9.68 -3.05 -18.60
C ASN A 666 8.30 -3.35 -19.20
N GLY A 667 7.26 -3.47 -18.39
CA GLY A 667 5.88 -3.39 -18.83
C GLY A 667 5.46 -1.95 -19.19
N GLY A 668 4.25 -1.82 -19.72
CA GLY A 668 3.65 -0.56 -20.16
C GLY A 668 2.53 -0.11 -19.23
N ALA A 669 2.43 1.20 -19.00
CA ALA A 669 1.28 1.83 -18.33
C ALA A 669 0.11 2.04 -19.30
N ALA A 670 -1.12 2.22 -18.80
CA ALA A 670 -2.22 2.56 -19.72
C ALA A 670 -3.51 3.16 -19.19
N SER A 671 -4.09 4.15 -19.86
CA SER A 671 -5.01 5.13 -19.27
C SER A 671 -6.45 5.26 -19.76
N ILE A 672 -7.46 4.90 -18.95
CA ILE A 672 -8.79 5.52 -19.00
C ILE A 672 -8.73 7.00 -18.57
N SER A 673 -9.11 7.90 -19.47
CA SER A 673 -9.22 9.35 -19.20
C SER A 673 -10.60 9.88 -19.51
N THR A 674 -11.19 10.58 -18.54
CA THR A 674 -12.65 10.68 -18.42
C THR A 674 -13.19 12.12 -18.35
N ALA A 675 -12.35 13.12 -18.54
CA ALA A 675 -12.51 14.37 -17.79
C ALA A 675 -13.63 15.38 -18.19
N THR A 676 -14.19 15.37 -19.41
CA THR A 676 -14.74 16.64 -19.99
C THR A 676 -16.26 16.75 -20.17
N GLY A 677 -17.07 16.09 -19.32
CA GLY A 677 -18.54 16.25 -19.37
C GLY A 677 -19.23 15.63 -20.59
N GLY A 678 -18.45 15.01 -21.48
CA GLY A 678 -18.88 13.75 -22.07
C GLY A 678 -19.26 12.80 -20.95
N THR A 679 -20.33 12.03 -21.16
CA THR A 679 -20.51 10.73 -20.51
C THR A 679 -19.37 9.86 -20.98
N VAL A 680 -18.30 9.86 -20.21
CA VAL A 680 -17.32 8.79 -20.20
C VAL A 680 -17.94 7.74 -19.34
N ASP A 681 -18.52 6.75 -19.99
CA ASP A 681 -19.06 5.65 -19.23
C ASP A 681 -17.94 4.73 -18.72
N ALA A 682 -18.23 3.98 -17.65
CA ALA A 682 -17.23 3.26 -16.84
C ALA A 682 -16.46 2.20 -17.65
N ASP A 683 -17.09 1.83 -18.74
CA ASP A 683 -16.75 0.81 -19.72
C ASP A 683 -15.58 1.24 -20.60
N SER A 684 -15.30 2.55 -20.65
CA SER A 684 -14.19 3.15 -21.36
C SER A 684 -12.83 2.70 -20.77
N SER A 685 -12.29 1.48 -21.02
CA SER A 685 -11.19 0.63 -20.43
C SER A 685 -9.73 0.80 -20.93
N ALA A 686 -8.66 0.73 -20.11
CA ALA A 686 -7.29 0.71 -20.66
C ALA A 686 -6.26 -0.15 -19.89
N THR A 687 -5.41 -0.88 -20.60
CA THR A 687 -4.44 -1.87 -20.06
C THR A 687 -3.14 -1.95 -20.86
N GLY A 688 -1.98 -1.77 -20.23
CA GLY A 688 -0.67 -1.81 -20.90
C GLY A 688 -0.09 -3.23 -21.00
N GLY A 689 0.84 -3.42 -21.94
CA GLY A 689 1.48 -4.70 -22.24
C GLY A 689 2.66 -5.02 -21.33
N ASN A 690 3.24 -6.20 -21.48
CA ASN A 690 4.30 -6.72 -20.63
C ASN A 690 5.69 -6.58 -21.27
N GLY A 691 6.72 -6.42 -20.44
CA GLY A 691 8.12 -6.43 -20.82
C GLY A 691 8.62 -7.83 -21.15
N GLY A 692 9.59 -7.91 -22.07
CA GLY A 692 10.21 -9.16 -22.47
C GLY A 692 11.37 -9.55 -21.55
N ASN A 693 11.82 -10.79 -21.62
CA ASN A 693 12.91 -11.27 -20.77
C ASN A 693 14.30 -10.95 -21.34
N GLY A 694 15.30 -10.77 -20.50
CA GLY A 694 16.69 -10.87 -20.93
C GLY A 694 17.02 -12.30 -21.38
N GLY A 695 17.90 -12.43 -22.36
CA GLY A 695 18.58 -13.68 -22.69
C GLY A 695 19.79 -13.93 -21.78
N ASP A 696 20.33 -15.14 -21.85
CA ASP A 696 21.41 -15.59 -20.96
C ASP A 696 22.81 -15.23 -21.50
N GLY A 697 23.78 -15.12 -20.59
CA GLY A 697 25.19 -15.01 -20.92
C GLY A 697 25.72 -16.32 -21.50
N SER A 698 26.55 -16.21 -22.54
CA SER A 698 27.24 -17.33 -23.20
C SER A 698 28.74 -17.20 -23.06
N ALA A 699 29.50 -18.29 -23.29
CA ALA A 699 30.97 -18.22 -23.36
C ALA A 699 31.51 -17.36 -24.53
N SER A 700 30.63 -16.82 -25.37
CA SER A 700 30.91 -15.97 -26.54
C SER A 700 30.45 -14.51 -26.38
N GLY A 701 29.66 -14.18 -25.35
CA GLY A 701 29.09 -12.84 -25.17
C GLY A 701 27.93 -12.81 -24.18
N ALA A 702 27.61 -11.62 -23.67
CA ALA A 702 26.49 -11.39 -22.76
C ALA A 702 25.12 -11.52 -23.45
N GLY A 703 24.09 -11.84 -22.66
CA GLY A 703 22.72 -12.05 -23.16
C GLY A 703 22.01 -10.76 -23.62
N SER A 704 20.95 -10.92 -24.42
CA SER A 704 20.14 -9.79 -24.91
C SER A 704 19.29 -9.17 -23.80
N ASN A 705 18.94 -7.88 -23.91
CA ASN A 705 17.91 -7.30 -23.05
C ASN A 705 16.52 -7.47 -23.67
N GLY A 706 15.55 -7.82 -22.85
CA GLY A 706 14.13 -7.79 -23.22
C GLY A 706 13.63 -6.40 -23.54
N GLY A 707 12.67 -6.32 -24.46
CA GLY A 707 12.02 -5.07 -24.84
C GLY A 707 10.94 -4.62 -23.88
N VAL A 708 10.31 -3.49 -24.19
CA VAL A 708 9.30 -2.84 -23.34
C VAL A 708 7.88 -3.11 -23.83
N GLY A 709 6.96 -3.39 -22.90
CA GLY A 709 5.53 -3.55 -23.16
C GLY A 709 4.89 -2.23 -23.61
N GLY A 710 4.02 -2.34 -24.62
CA GLY A 710 3.30 -1.20 -25.20
C GLY A 710 2.34 -0.55 -24.20
N THR A 711 2.02 0.71 -24.44
CA THR A 711 1.10 1.49 -23.60
C THR A 711 -0.35 1.36 -24.07
N ALA A 712 -1.31 1.89 -23.33
CA ALA A 712 -2.70 2.00 -23.78
C ALA A 712 -3.30 3.33 -23.28
N THR A 713 -4.30 3.93 -23.92
CA THR A 713 -4.82 5.26 -23.53
C THR A 713 -6.19 5.51 -24.14
N VAL A 714 -7.24 5.32 -23.35
CA VAL A 714 -8.64 5.71 -23.57
C VAL A 714 -8.87 7.19 -23.23
N SER A 715 -9.77 7.85 -23.96
CA SER A 715 -10.04 9.29 -23.82
C SER A 715 -11.44 9.64 -24.27
N ALA A 716 -12.15 10.47 -23.49
CA ALA A 716 -13.60 10.39 -23.50
C ALA A 716 -14.41 11.70 -23.54
N THR A 717 -14.16 12.52 -24.54
CA THR A 717 -14.44 13.95 -24.46
C THR A 717 -15.74 14.48 -25.10
N ASN A 718 -16.38 15.45 -24.41
CA ASN A 718 -17.15 16.61 -24.94
C ASN A 718 -18.68 16.56 -25.13
N GLY A 719 -19.41 15.61 -24.54
CA GLY A 719 -20.88 15.53 -24.62
C GLY A 719 -21.53 15.14 -25.97
N GLY A 720 -20.87 14.71 -27.05
CA GLY A 720 -19.54 14.08 -27.07
C GLY A 720 -19.42 13.04 -25.95
N SER A 721 -20.51 12.30 -25.73
CA SER A 721 -20.46 11.12 -24.90
C SER A 721 -19.47 10.16 -25.54
N ILE A 722 -18.70 9.50 -24.71
CA ILE A 722 -17.69 8.54 -25.10
C ILE A 722 -17.93 7.28 -24.25
N GLN A 723 -18.64 6.35 -24.88
CA GLN A 723 -19.06 5.04 -24.39
C GLN A 723 -18.18 3.94 -25.02
N ASP A 724 -17.83 2.86 -24.34
CA ASP A 724 -17.05 1.74 -24.95
C ASP A 724 -15.68 2.14 -25.55
N SER A 725 -14.94 3.01 -24.88
CA SER A 725 -13.49 3.13 -25.09
C SER A 725 -12.80 1.85 -24.62
N HIS A 726 -11.81 1.31 -25.34
CA HIS A 726 -11.01 0.17 -24.81
C HIS A 726 -9.53 0.43 -25.04
N ALA A 727 -8.60 -0.34 -24.45
CA ALA A 727 -7.16 -0.25 -24.72
C ALA A 727 -6.30 -1.37 -24.16
N THR A 728 -5.33 -1.80 -24.97
CA THR A 728 -4.54 -3.03 -24.79
C THR A 728 -3.15 -2.88 -25.39
N GLY A 729 -2.17 -2.41 -24.63
CA GLY A 729 -0.77 -2.37 -25.08
C GLY A 729 -0.24 -3.77 -25.35
N GLY A 730 0.48 -3.96 -26.46
CA GLY A 730 1.08 -5.24 -26.86
C GLY A 730 2.37 -5.55 -26.13
N ASP A 731 2.70 -6.83 -25.98
CA ASP A 731 3.85 -7.28 -25.20
C ASP A 731 5.18 -7.25 -25.96
N ALA A 732 6.27 -7.17 -25.21
CA ALA A 732 7.63 -7.28 -25.72
C ALA A 732 8.16 -8.72 -25.81
N SER A 733 9.26 -8.85 -26.54
CA SER A 733 10.07 -10.06 -26.66
C SER A 733 11.43 -9.89 -25.98
N ALA A 734 12.25 -10.95 -26.01
CA ALA A 734 13.61 -10.92 -25.51
C ALA A 734 14.61 -10.00 -26.26
N THR A 735 14.13 -9.22 -27.24
CA THR A 735 14.93 -8.27 -28.04
C THR A 735 14.14 -7.07 -28.61
N ALA A 736 12.81 -7.02 -28.54
CA ALA A 736 12.00 -5.97 -29.17
C ALA A 736 10.75 -5.61 -28.36
N ALA A 737 10.22 -4.40 -28.58
CA ALA A 737 9.08 -3.83 -27.84
C ALA A 737 7.73 -4.09 -28.53
N GLY A 738 6.67 -4.27 -27.74
CA GLY A 738 5.29 -4.38 -28.26
C GLY A 738 4.67 -3.03 -28.56
N GLY A 739 3.61 -3.01 -29.39
CA GLY A 739 2.95 -1.78 -29.82
C GLY A 739 1.69 -1.44 -29.01
N ASN A 740 1.48 -0.13 -28.78
CA ASN A 740 0.58 0.56 -27.82
C ASN A 740 -0.94 0.37 -27.98
N ALA A 741 -1.80 1.40 -27.73
CA ALA A 741 -3.29 1.36 -27.69
C ALA A 741 -3.90 2.70 -27.14
N THR A 742 -5.21 3.00 -26.98
CA THR A 742 -6.48 2.75 -27.72
C THR A 742 -7.63 3.57 -27.14
N ILE A 743 -8.62 3.97 -27.95
CA ILE A 743 -9.81 4.77 -27.55
C ILE A 743 -11.05 4.20 -28.30
N SER A 744 -12.27 4.52 -27.85
CA SER A 744 -13.62 4.41 -28.47
C SER A 744 -14.69 5.11 -27.58
N ALA A 745 -15.97 5.21 -27.95
CA ALA A 745 -16.91 6.33 -27.63
C ALA A 745 -18.41 6.24 -28.17
N ASP A 746 -19.30 7.29 -28.09
CA ASP A 746 -20.61 7.57 -28.83
C ASP A 746 -21.47 8.69 -28.17
N GLY A 747 -22.10 9.68 -28.87
CA GLY A 747 -23.14 10.58 -28.26
C GLY A 747 -23.78 11.72 -29.08
N ALA A 748 -25.09 11.63 -29.40
CA ALA A 748 -25.85 12.36 -30.44
C ALA A 748 -25.48 13.82 -30.79
N ASP A 749 -25.51 14.14 -32.10
CA ASP A 749 -24.33 14.70 -32.78
C ASP A 749 -23.13 13.76 -32.54
N SER A 750 -23.33 12.45 -32.78
CA SER A 750 -22.45 11.41 -32.25
C SER A 750 -21.06 11.46 -32.78
N ILE A 751 -20.18 11.21 -31.81
CA ILE A 751 -18.76 11.39 -31.83
C ILE A 751 -18.22 10.23 -30.97
N ILE A 752 -18.00 9.05 -31.59
CA ILE A 752 -16.97 8.10 -31.07
C ILE A 752 -15.55 8.64 -31.46
N VAL A 753 -15.45 9.92 -31.86
CA VAL A 753 -14.34 10.52 -32.65
C VAL A 753 -13.03 10.30 -31.94
N GLY A 754 -12.01 9.92 -32.70
CA GLY A 754 -10.71 9.66 -32.11
C GLY A 754 -10.77 8.52 -31.10
N SER A 755 -11.54 7.47 -31.42
CA SER A 755 -11.13 6.11 -31.06
C SER A 755 -9.64 5.89 -31.44
N GLY A 756 -8.93 4.88 -30.92
CA GLY A 756 -7.45 4.98 -30.93
C GLY A 756 -6.51 3.76 -31.00
N ALA A 757 -6.92 2.53 -31.37
CA ALA A 757 -6.11 1.35 -30.96
C ALA A 757 -4.69 1.25 -31.50
N THR A 758 -4.03 0.25 -30.94
CA THR A 758 -2.82 -0.51 -31.26
C THR A 758 -2.91 -1.72 -30.27
N GLY A 759 -1.99 -2.70 -30.29
CA GLY A 759 -2.05 -3.86 -29.39
C GLY A 759 -1.60 -5.16 -30.03
N GLY A 760 -0.34 -5.54 -29.84
CA GLY A 760 0.31 -6.59 -30.63
C GLY A 760 1.84 -6.61 -30.48
N ASN A 761 2.38 -7.82 -30.51
CA ASN A 761 3.54 -8.14 -29.68
C ASN A 761 4.80 -8.36 -30.50
N ALA A 762 5.92 -7.86 -29.98
CA ALA A 762 7.21 -8.32 -30.44
C ALA A 762 7.35 -9.83 -30.20
N GLY A 763 7.78 -10.53 -31.23
CA GLY A 763 8.43 -11.84 -31.21
C GLY A 763 9.97 -11.79 -31.10
N VAL A 764 10.58 -12.96 -30.97
CA VAL A 764 11.83 -13.21 -30.22
C VAL A 764 13.08 -13.47 -31.09
N GLY A 765 14.04 -12.56 -31.02
CA GLY A 765 15.44 -12.88 -31.31
C GLY A 765 16.22 -13.23 -30.04
N THR A 766 16.79 -14.44 -29.97
CA THR A 766 17.93 -14.81 -29.13
C THR A 766 18.91 -15.59 -30.01
N ASP A 767 20.22 -15.42 -29.82
CA ASP A 767 21.29 -16.15 -30.52
C ASP A 767 21.11 -16.33 -32.05
N GLY A 768 20.59 -15.29 -32.73
CA GLY A 768 20.27 -15.29 -34.16
C GLY A 768 18.78 -15.48 -34.53
N GLY A 769 17.89 -15.53 -33.54
CA GLY A 769 16.46 -15.79 -33.70
C GLY A 769 15.62 -14.72 -34.43
N VAL A 770 14.36 -15.08 -34.70
CA VAL A 770 13.37 -14.40 -35.57
C VAL A 770 12.70 -13.19 -34.90
N GLY A 771 12.96 -11.99 -35.42
CA GLY A 771 12.46 -10.74 -34.84
C GLY A 771 10.95 -10.49 -34.95
N GLY A 772 10.49 -9.53 -34.16
CA GLY A 772 9.11 -9.54 -33.65
C GLY A 772 8.02 -8.81 -34.42
N ALA A 773 6.82 -9.40 -34.48
CA ALA A 773 5.55 -8.78 -34.91
C ALA A 773 5.15 -7.54 -34.07
N GLY A 774 3.99 -6.91 -34.35
CA GLY A 774 3.66 -5.66 -33.67
C GLY A 774 2.19 -5.22 -33.60
N GLY A 775 2.00 -4.09 -32.91
CA GLY A 775 0.76 -3.56 -32.31
C GLY A 775 -0.52 -3.43 -33.14
N ALA A 776 -1.51 -4.32 -33.08
CA ALA A 776 -2.75 -4.26 -33.90
C ALA A 776 -3.83 -3.25 -33.43
N ALA A 777 -4.45 -2.50 -34.34
CA ALA A 777 -5.10 -1.22 -34.00
C ALA A 777 -6.60 -1.09 -34.45
N THR A 778 -7.48 -0.25 -33.83
CA THR A 778 -8.97 -0.46 -33.91
C THR A 778 -9.83 0.72 -33.42
N ILE A 779 -10.79 1.25 -34.22
CA ILE A 779 -11.34 2.63 -34.04
C ILE A 779 -12.75 2.89 -34.70
N THR A 780 -13.69 3.66 -34.09
CA THR A 780 -15.08 3.96 -34.60
C THR A 780 -15.55 5.45 -34.33
N ALA A 781 -16.80 5.91 -34.65
CA ALA A 781 -17.39 7.30 -34.44
C ALA A 781 -18.97 7.72 -34.44
N GLN A 782 -19.99 6.83 -34.51
CA GLN A 782 -21.50 6.91 -34.41
C GLN A 782 -22.44 8.06 -34.94
N THR A 783 -23.75 7.72 -35.00
CA THR A 783 -25.06 8.47 -35.10
C THR A 783 -25.20 9.98 -35.39
N GLY A 784 -25.87 10.34 -36.49
CA GLY A 784 -26.16 11.75 -36.82
C GLY A 784 -24.90 12.53 -37.20
N GLY A 785 -23.83 11.78 -37.44
CA GLY A 785 -22.68 11.93 -36.60
C GLY A 785 -21.50 11.38 -37.33
N SER A 786 -20.47 12.20 -37.23
CA SER A 786 -19.21 11.99 -37.85
C SER A 786 -18.57 10.79 -37.22
N VAL A 787 -18.62 9.65 -37.92
CA VAL A 787 -17.93 8.45 -37.46
C VAL A 787 -16.41 8.57 -37.77
N SER A 788 -15.89 9.78 -37.63
CA SER A 788 -14.81 10.40 -38.40
C SER A 788 -13.57 10.66 -37.57
N GLY A 789 -12.44 10.84 -38.25
CA GLY A 789 -11.20 11.26 -37.60
C GLY A 789 -10.60 10.12 -36.82
N THR A 790 -10.56 8.97 -37.47
CA THR A 790 -10.39 7.66 -36.86
C THR A 790 -9.16 7.03 -37.54
N LEU A 791 -8.10 6.61 -36.82
CA LEU A 791 -6.77 6.25 -37.38
C LEU A 791 -5.85 5.52 -36.40
N ALA A 792 -5.16 4.48 -36.85
CA ALA A 792 -3.89 4.09 -36.23
C ALA A 792 -2.94 3.39 -37.24
N ILE A 793 -1.83 2.82 -36.76
CA ILE A 793 -0.76 2.22 -37.56
C ILE A 793 -0.37 0.88 -36.92
N ALA A 794 -0.93 -0.24 -37.36
CA ALA A 794 -0.71 -1.51 -36.67
C ALA A 794 0.71 -2.05 -36.85
N GLY A 795 1.35 -2.43 -35.75
CA GLY A 795 2.80 -2.48 -35.64
C GLY A 795 3.49 -3.58 -36.43
N VAL A 796 4.80 -3.40 -36.57
CA VAL A 796 5.66 -4.09 -37.54
C VAL A 796 6.20 -5.45 -37.06
N GLY A 797 6.51 -6.33 -38.01
CA GLY A 797 7.47 -7.41 -37.85
C GLY A 797 8.91 -6.91 -37.76
N GLY A 798 9.77 -7.70 -37.11
CA GLY A 798 11.15 -7.36 -36.79
C GLY A 798 12.15 -8.38 -37.34
N ALA A 799 13.44 -8.08 -37.20
CA ALA A 799 14.50 -8.76 -37.93
C ALA A 799 14.98 -10.07 -37.28
N GLY A 800 15.04 -11.16 -38.05
CA GLY A 800 15.80 -12.35 -37.70
C GLY A 800 17.27 -12.25 -38.09
N VAL A 801 18.17 -12.71 -37.21
CA VAL A 801 19.63 -12.62 -37.41
C VAL A 801 20.23 -14.02 -37.58
N GLY A 802 19.61 -14.82 -38.46
CA GLY A 802 19.84 -16.27 -38.58
C GLY A 802 18.57 -17.04 -38.97
N GLY A 803 17.40 -16.42 -38.77
CA GLY A 803 16.11 -16.89 -39.24
C GLY A 803 15.32 -15.80 -39.99
N ALA A 804 14.05 -16.10 -40.26
CA ALA A 804 13.07 -15.19 -40.86
C ALA A 804 12.78 -13.94 -40.00
N GLY A 805 11.94 -13.02 -40.48
CA GLY A 805 11.39 -11.91 -39.70
C GLY A 805 9.88 -11.97 -39.50
N GLY A 806 9.39 -11.18 -38.53
CA GLY A 806 8.00 -11.18 -38.09
C GLY A 806 7.00 -10.62 -39.12
N LYS A 807 5.71 -10.56 -38.78
CA LYS A 807 4.68 -9.95 -39.65
C LYS A 807 4.14 -8.68 -39.02
N GLY A 808 3.81 -7.70 -39.86
CA GLY A 808 3.13 -6.50 -39.41
C GLY A 808 1.63 -6.74 -39.24
N GLY A 809 1.00 -5.95 -38.36
CA GLY A 809 -0.39 -6.07 -37.95
C GLY A 809 -1.34 -5.19 -38.78
N ASN A 810 -2.64 -5.42 -38.62
CA ASN A 810 -3.72 -4.69 -39.29
C ASN A 810 -4.34 -3.66 -38.32
N VAL A 811 -4.74 -2.48 -38.78
CA VAL A 811 -5.77 -1.69 -38.07
C VAL A 811 -7.15 -2.08 -38.62
N ASP A 812 -8.25 -1.73 -37.97
CA ASP A 812 -9.63 -1.79 -38.50
C ASP A 812 -10.43 -0.55 -38.01
N VAL A 813 -11.12 0.16 -38.93
CA VAL A 813 -11.75 1.46 -38.66
C VAL A 813 -13.01 1.64 -39.52
N GLU A 814 -14.10 2.16 -38.94
CA GLU A 814 -15.43 2.19 -39.59
C GLU A 814 -16.21 3.49 -39.38
N THR A 815 -17.23 3.77 -40.23
CA THR A 815 -17.96 5.04 -40.24
C THR A 815 -19.51 5.07 -40.63
N THR A 816 -20.36 6.10 -40.35
CA THR A 816 -21.89 6.07 -40.54
C THR A 816 -22.63 7.32 -41.16
N ASP A 817 -23.66 7.93 -40.51
CA ASP A 817 -24.88 8.57 -41.14
C ASP A 817 -25.35 9.93 -40.56
N TYR A 818 -25.89 10.85 -41.40
CA TYR A 818 -25.73 12.34 -41.42
C TYR A 818 -24.28 12.80 -41.36
N GLY A 819 -23.50 12.02 -40.63
CA GLY A 819 -22.32 11.48 -41.21
C GLY A 819 -22.43 10.91 -42.66
N ILE A 820 -21.32 10.77 -43.40
CA ILE A 820 -19.91 10.68 -42.97
C ILE A 820 -19.62 9.27 -42.44
N VAL A 821 -19.41 8.33 -43.38
CA VAL A 821 -18.48 7.20 -43.20
C VAL A 821 -17.04 7.68 -43.49
N GLN A 822 -16.58 8.84 -42.98
CA GLN A 822 -15.31 9.50 -43.39
C GLN A 822 -14.01 8.96 -42.77
N ASN A 823 -12.86 9.43 -43.27
CA ASN A 823 -11.55 9.52 -42.60
C ASN A 823 -11.21 8.42 -41.55
N SER A 824 -10.91 7.19 -41.98
CA SER A 824 -10.91 5.98 -41.10
C SER A 824 -9.68 5.05 -41.27
N SER A 825 -8.49 5.41 -40.80
CA SER A 825 -7.23 4.78 -41.23
C SER A 825 -6.93 3.42 -40.59
N SER A 826 -7.36 2.35 -41.27
CA SER A 826 -7.15 0.96 -40.90
C SER A 826 -5.82 0.32 -41.36
N ILE A 827 -4.91 1.06 -42.01
CA ILE A 827 -3.62 0.60 -42.59
C ILE A 827 -2.90 -0.54 -41.83
N GLY A 828 -2.48 -1.59 -42.53
CA GLY A 828 -1.66 -2.63 -41.91
C GLY A 828 -0.15 -2.39 -42.06
N GLY A 829 0.58 -2.30 -40.95
CA GLY A 829 2.03 -2.14 -40.93
C GLY A 829 2.79 -3.39 -41.35
N VAL A 830 4.12 -3.28 -41.40
CA VAL A 830 5.08 -4.04 -42.24
C VAL A 830 5.75 -5.20 -41.53
N GLY A 831 5.96 -6.34 -42.19
CA GLY A 831 6.72 -7.45 -41.60
C GLY A 831 8.24 -7.24 -41.69
N GLY A 832 8.97 -7.92 -40.81
CA GLY A 832 10.41 -7.71 -40.61
C GLY A 832 11.26 -8.66 -41.44
N THR A 833 12.56 -8.36 -41.56
CA THR A 833 13.53 -9.07 -42.43
C THR A 833 14.09 -10.35 -41.82
N GLY A 834 14.70 -11.24 -42.61
CA GLY A 834 15.53 -12.33 -42.07
C GLY A 834 16.99 -12.29 -42.54
N ALA A 835 17.82 -13.18 -41.99
CA ALA A 835 19.26 -13.33 -42.27
C ALA A 835 19.73 -14.80 -42.15
N ASP A 836 20.98 -15.06 -42.56
CA ASP A 836 21.72 -16.35 -42.76
C ASP A 836 20.99 -17.49 -43.52
N GLY A 837 19.73 -17.28 -43.85
CA GLY A 837 18.81 -18.15 -44.59
C GLY A 837 17.43 -17.51 -44.73
N GLY A 838 17.05 -16.64 -43.79
CA GLY A 838 15.65 -16.36 -43.47
C GLY A 838 14.94 -15.28 -44.27
N THR A 839 13.67 -15.56 -44.56
CA THR A 839 12.61 -14.74 -45.19
C THR A 839 12.15 -13.58 -44.33
N GLY A 840 12.04 -12.38 -44.90
CA GLY A 840 11.32 -11.30 -44.26
C GLY A 840 9.81 -11.46 -44.32
N GLY A 841 9.07 -10.41 -44.00
CA GLY A 841 7.74 -10.56 -43.45
C GLY A 841 6.65 -9.73 -44.12
N ALA A 842 5.44 -10.30 -44.10
CA ALA A 842 4.21 -9.68 -44.59
C ALA A 842 3.77 -8.42 -43.79
N ALA A 843 3.50 -7.30 -44.47
CA ALA A 843 2.62 -6.24 -44.00
C ALA A 843 1.13 -6.65 -44.13
N ALA A 844 0.21 -5.83 -43.62
CA ALA A 844 -1.17 -6.24 -43.34
C ALA A 844 -2.26 -5.39 -44.05
N ARG A 845 -3.55 -5.56 -43.70
CA ARG A 845 -4.78 -4.97 -44.34
C ARG A 845 -5.25 -3.67 -43.64
N GLY A 846 -6.16 -2.87 -44.26
CA GLY A 846 -6.02 -1.41 -44.10
C GLY A 846 -7.10 -0.30 -44.30
N TYR A 847 -8.41 -0.49 -44.10
CA TYR A 847 -9.71 0.18 -44.44
C TYR A 847 -10.21 1.67 -43.99
N LEU A 848 -9.96 2.84 -44.68
CA LEU A 848 -10.65 4.22 -44.62
C LEU A 848 -11.82 4.59 -45.59
N TRP A 849 -13.02 4.82 -45.13
CA TRP A 849 -14.11 5.39 -45.95
C TRP A 849 -13.99 6.96 -45.80
N ALA A 850 -14.63 8.05 -46.31
CA ALA A 850 -15.67 8.68 -47.18
C ALA A 850 -15.32 10.21 -47.26
N LEU A 851 -16.13 11.08 -47.90
CA LEU A 851 -16.10 12.56 -47.74
C LEU A 851 -17.38 13.33 -48.21
N ASN A 852 -17.65 14.52 -47.63
CA ASN A 852 -18.41 15.64 -48.23
C ASN A 852 -19.82 15.37 -48.83
N TYR A 853 -20.82 15.01 -48.01
CA TYR A 853 -22.15 14.52 -48.43
C TYR A 853 -22.13 13.25 -49.31
N GLY A 854 -20.99 12.93 -49.92
CA GLY A 854 -20.66 11.61 -50.37
C GLY A 854 -20.53 10.71 -49.17
N LYS A 855 -21.43 9.75 -49.10
CA LYS A 855 -21.20 8.57 -48.31
C LYS A 855 -20.27 7.68 -49.14
N VAL A 856 -19.07 7.41 -48.67
CA VAL A 856 -18.83 5.96 -48.59
C VAL A 856 -19.84 5.49 -47.58
N TYR A 857 -20.39 4.30 -47.79
CA TYR A 857 -21.18 3.61 -46.78
C TYR A 857 -20.61 2.21 -46.50
N GLU A 858 -19.51 1.86 -47.20
CA GLU A 858 -18.72 0.64 -47.14
C GLU A 858 -17.21 0.99 -47.41
N GLY A 859 -16.43 1.33 -46.35
CA GLY A 859 -13.31 1.52 -45.61
C GLY A 859 -12.07 1.20 -46.55
N SER A 860 -11.32 2.17 -47.11
CA SER A 860 -10.00 2.09 -47.82
C SER A 860 -8.78 1.41 -47.20
N ALA A 861 -8.20 0.39 -47.81
CA ALA A 861 -8.45 -1.04 -47.66
C ALA A 861 -7.10 -1.76 -47.70
N THR A 862 -6.15 -1.12 -47.04
CA THR A 862 -4.72 -1.09 -47.34
C THR A 862 -3.97 -2.37 -46.98
N GLY A 863 -3.94 -3.32 -47.92
CA GLY A 863 -3.13 -4.56 -47.89
C GLY A 863 -1.61 -4.35 -47.82
N GLY A 864 -0.85 -5.45 -47.79
CA GLY A 864 0.53 -5.38 -47.30
C GLY A 864 1.53 -6.48 -47.67
N ASN A 865 2.80 -6.16 -47.35
CA ASN A 865 4.00 -6.52 -48.09
C ASN A 865 4.77 -7.70 -47.55
N GLY A 866 4.93 -8.80 -48.30
CA GLY A 866 5.95 -9.83 -48.03
C GLY A 866 7.38 -9.27 -47.88
N GLY A 867 8.35 -10.13 -47.53
CA GLY A 867 9.72 -9.67 -47.33
C GLY A 867 10.78 -10.76 -47.34
N ASP A 868 12.02 -10.31 -47.19
CA ASP A 868 13.11 -10.81 -48.02
C ASP A 868 14.05 -11.90 -47.43
N ALA A 869 14.42 -12.94 -48.21
CA ALA A 869 14.96 -14.21 -47.72
C ALA A 869 16.47 -14.49 -47.87
N GLN A 870 17.31 -14.05 -46.91
CA GLN A 870 18.78 -13.99 -47.02
C GLN A 870 19.57 -15.28 -46.68
N GLY A 871 19.39 -16.35 -47.46
CA GLY A 871 20.46 -17.34 -47.63
C GLY A 871 21.56 -16.77 -48.54
N ALA A 872 22.73 -16.47 -47.98
CA ALA A 872 23.91 -15.84 -48.60
C ALA A 872 23.62 -15.06 -49.92
N GLY A 873 22.95 -13.91 -49.79
CA GLY A 873 22.71 -12.95 -50.87
C GLY A 873 21.25 -12.76 -51.29
N SER A 874 20.31 -13.59 -50.83
CA SER A 874 18.95 -13.73 -51.37
C SER A 874 17.90 -12.77 -50.75
N VAL A 875 16.96 -12.16 -51.50
CA VAL A 875 16.02 -11.12 -50.98
C VAL A 875 14.64 -11.21 -51.66
N GLY A 876 13.57 -11.65 -51.00
CA GLY A 876 12.23 -11.89 -51.56
C GLY A 876 11.19 -10.78 -51.28
N GLY A 877 10.81 -9.98 -52.29
CA GLY A 877 10.17 -8.67 -52.10
C GLY A 877 8.72 -8.57 -51.58
N ALA A 878 8.14 -7.40 -51.88
CA ALA A 878 7.15 -6.68 -51.07
C ALA A 878 5.80 -6.44 -51.78
N GLY A 879 4.70 -6.81 -51.12
CA GLY A 879 3.30 -6.76 -51.60
C GLY A 879 2.43 -5.56 -51.19
N ALA A 880 1.70 -4.93 -52.11
CA ALA A 880 1.30 -3.55 -51.92
C ALA A 880 -0.03 -3.27 -51.17
N LEU A 881 -0.32 -1.97 -51.11
CA LEU A 881 -1.39 -1.22 -50.43
C LEU A 881 -2.72 -1.18 -51.23
N ALA A 882 -3.85 -0.72 -50.66
CA ALA A 882 -5.16 -0.64 -51.36
C ALA A 882 -6.21 0.29 -50.70
N TYR A 883 -7.29 0.70 -51.40
CA TYR A 883 -8.26 1.70 -50.90
C TYR A 883 -9.70 1.79 -51.51
N ILE A 884 -10.63 2.49 -50.85
CA ILE A 884 -12.09 2.53 -51.12
C ILE A 884 -12.62 3.88 -50.60
N SER A 885 -13.17 4.77 -51.45
CA SER A 885 -13.37 6.18 -51.07
C SER A 885 -14.44 6.90 -51.92
N ALA A 886 -15.17 7.87 -51.35
CA ALA A 886 -16.27 8.58 -52.02
C ALA A 886 -16.28 10.08 -51.73
N GLY A 887 -17.04 10.84 -52.52
CA GLY A 887 -17.29 12.27 -52.30
C GLY A 887 -16.03 13.15 -52.39
N ARG A 888 -15.09 12.71 -53.21
CA ARG A 888 -13.83 13.43 -53.50
C ARG A 888 -13.98 14.14 -54.85
N ASN A 889 -13.93 15.47 -54.90
CA ASN A 889 -14.11 16.24 -56.14
C ASN A 889 -13.12 15.84 -57.26
N PHE A 890 -13.59 15.80 -58.52
CA PHE A 890 -12.75 15.47 -59.69
C PHE A 890 -12.65 16.56 -60.79
N GLY A 891 -13.56 17.53 -60.89
CA GLY A 891 -13.48 18.53 -61.98
C GLY A 891 -14.65 19.50 -62.10
N ALA A 892 -14.60 20.33 -63.16
CA ALA A 892 -15.57 21.39 -63.49
C ALA A 892 -16.91 20.80 -64.01
N GLY A 893 -17.59 20.05 -63.14
CA GLY A 893 -18.81 19.30 -63.43
C GLY A 893 -19.22 18.34 -62.31
N ALA A 894 -18.34 18.05 -61.34
CA ALA A 894 -18.60 17.11 -60.24
C ALA A 894 -18.19 17.65 -58.84
N PRO A 895 -18.98 18.57 -58.25
CA PRO A 895 -18.76 19.08 -56.89
C PRO A 895 -19.59 18.33 -55.82
N GLY A 896 -18.90 17.60 -54.94
CA GLY A 896 -19.50 16.91 -53.79
C GLY A 896 -20.40 15.73 -54.15
N TYR A 897 -20.95 15.07 -53.11
CA TYR A 897 -21.78 13.87 -53.23
C TYR A 897 -21.09 12.71 -53.95
N GLY A 898 -21.79 11.58 -54.06
CA GLY A 898 -21.30 10.36 -54.70
C GLY A 898 -21.17 9.23 -53.68
N LEU A 899 -21.69 8.06 -54.05
CA LEU A 899 -21.81 6.89 -53.18
C LEU A 899 -20.73 5.86 -53.58
N ALA A 900 -19.70 5.66 -52.75
CA ALA A 900 -18.72 4.57 -53.00
C ALA A 900 -18.86 3.43 -51.99
N GLY A 901 -18.41 2.25 -52.39
CA GLY A 901 -18.36 1.08 -51.52
C GLY A 901 -17.59 -0.10 -52.11
N GLY A 902 -17.48 -1.18 -51.36
CA GLY A 902 -16.92 -2.46 -51.82
C GLY A 902 -15.38 -2.53 -51.82
N THR A 903 -14.84 -3.75 -51.68
CA THR A 903 -13.48 -4.06 -51.17
C THR A 903 -12.33 -3.77 -52.14
N ALA A 904 -11.20 -3.25 -51.62
CA ALA A 904 -9.92 -3.29 -52.30
C ALA A 904 -8.85 -4.06 -51.50
N GLN A 905 -7.88 -4.65 -52.19
CA GLN A 905 -6.76 -5.41 -51.59
C GLN A 905 -5.51 -5.31 -52.49
N GLY A 906 -4.34 -5.06 -51.90
CA GLY A 906 -3.08 -5.12 -52.65
C GLY A 906 -2.48 -6.53 -52.62
N GLY A 907 -1.86 -6.92 -53.74
CA GLY A 907 -1.28 -8.24 -53.95
C GLY A 907 0.10 -8.39 -53.31
N HIS A 908 0.51 -9.63 -53.05
CA HIS A 908 1.68 -9.96 -52.25
C HIS A 908 3.01 -9.81 -53.01
N GLY A 909 4.12 -9.79 -52.27
CA GLY A 909 5.45 -9.92 -52.84
C GLY A 909 5.81 -11.39 -53.04
N GLY A 910 6.73 -11.66 -53.98
CA GLY A 910 7.27 -12.98 -54.25
C GLY A 910 8.57 -13.23 -53.48
N ASN A 911 9.03 -14.47 -53.46
CA ASN A 911 10.06 -14.96 -52.56
C ASN A 911 11.45 -15.00 -53.23
N ALA A 912 12.50 -15.29 -52.45
CA ALA A 912 13.84 -15.58 -52.96
C ALA A 912 14.40 -16.86 -52.33
N TYR A 913 15.11 -17.67 -53.13
CA TYR A 913 15.63 -18.96 -52.68
C TYR A 913 16.99 -19.28 -53.33
N GLY A 914 18.00 -19.64 -52.54
CA GLY A 914 19.34 -19.99 -53.04
C GLY A 914 20.17 -18.77 -53.46
N GLU A 915 21.48 -18.81 -53.18
CA GLU A 915 22.38 -17.65 -53.08
C GLU A 915 22.15 -16.54 -54.13
N ASN A 916 22.08 -15.28 -53.67
CA ASN A 916 21.96 -14.06 -54.48
C ASN A 916 20.63 -13.86 -55.27
N SER A 917 19.56 -14.58 -54.90
CA SER A 917 18.22 -14.46 -55.53
C SER A 917 17.45 -13.18 -55.16
N LEU A 918 16.43 -12.83 -55.95
CA LEU A 918 15.54 -11.68 -55.68
C LEU A 918 14.06 -12.01 -55.96
N GLY A 919 13.12 -11.75 -55.05
CA GLY A 919 11.67 -11.84 -55.29
C GLY A 919 11.08 -10.48 -55.68
N GLY A 920 10.01 -10.50 -56.48
CA GLY A 920 9.36 -9.30 -56.99
C GLY A 920 8.31 -8.71 -56.06
N ASN A 921 7.84 -7.50 -56.38
CA ASN A 921 6.88 -6.74 -55.59
C ASN A 921 5.44 -6.85 -56.13
N GLY A 922 4.45 -6.74 -55.24
CA GLY A 922 3.02 -6.79 -55.59
C GLY A 922 2.39 -5.45 -56.01
N ASN A 923 1.10 -5.51 -56.34
CA ASN A 923 0.30 -4.45 -56.98
C ASN A 923 -0.75 -3.87 -56.01
N ARG A 924 -1.17 -2.61 -56.21
CA ARG A 924 -2.18 -1.92 -55.37
C ARG A 924 -3.59 -2.04 -55.94
N ALA A 925 -4.61 -1.79 -55.12
CA ALA A 925 -6.01 -1.73 -55.58
C ALA A 925 -6.81 -0.51 -55.10
N ALA A 926 -7.88 -0.09 -55.80
CA ALA A 926 -8.74 1.00 -55.34
C ALA A 926 -10.21 1.01 -55.84
N ILE A 927 -11.16 1.59 -55.09
CA ILE A 927 -12.56 1.84 -55.52
C ILE A 927 -13.04 3.26 -55.15
N GLN A 928 -13.66 3.99 -56.10
CA GLN A 928 -13.74 5.48 -56.03
C GLN A 928 -15.00 6.11 -56.68
N ALA A 929 -15.79 6.91 -55.94
CA ALA A 929 -16.99 7.62 -56.48
C ALA A 929 -17.03 9.14 -56.21
N SER A 930 -17.66 9.92 -57.11
CA SER A 930 -17.94 11.36 -56.90
C SER A 930 -18.99 11.94 -57.84
N GLY A 931 -19.85 12.84 -57.34
CA GLY A 931 -20.85 13.59 -58.12
C GLY A 931 -22.28 13.42 -57.60
N LEU A 932 -23.17 14.34 -57.97
CA LEU A 932 -24.58 14.26 -57.56
C LEU A 932 -25.24 13.01 -58.18
N SER A 933 -25.85 12.20 -57.32
CA SER A 933 -26.44 10.90 -57.68
C SER A 933 -25.49 9.88 -58.32
N SER A 934 -24.16 10.04 -58.23
CA SER A 934 -23.20 9.08 -58.78
C SER A 934 -22.87 7.94 -57.82
N ILE A 935 -22.48 6.79 -58.36
CA ILE A 935 -22.19 5.58 -57.56
C ILE A 935 -21.00 4.81 -58.17
N ALA A 936 -20.05 4.36 -57.33
CA ALA A 936 -18.98 3.45 -57.73
C ALA A 936 -18.74 2.35 -56.70
N ASN A 937 -18.95 1.09 -57.06
CA ASN A 937 -18.93 -0.02 -56.12
C ASN A 937 -18.45 -1.32 -56.80
N GLY A 938 -17.69 -2.15 -56.09
CA GLY A 938 -17.29 -3.48 -56.56
C GLY A 938 -16.16 -4.10 -55.76
N THR A 939 -15.25 -4.83 -56.42
CA THR A 939 -14.05 -5.43 -55.81
C THR A 939 -12.80 -5.18 -56.65
N ALA A 940 -11.70 -4.79 -56.00
CA ALA A 940 -10.43 -4.51 -56.66
C ALA A 940 -9.24 -5.23 -56.00
N THR A 941 -8.43 -5.93 -56.79
CA THR A 941 -7.30 -6.73 -56.28
C THR A 941 -6.04 -6.54 -57.12
N GLY A 942 -4.93 -6.15 -56.49
CA GLY A 942 -3.63 -6.14 -57.16
C GLY A 942 -3.07 -7.56 -57.31
N GLY A 943 -2.39 -7.84 -58.44
CA GLY A 943 -1.60 -9.07 -58.60
C GLY A 943 -0.26 -9.08 -57.85
N ASN A 944 0.36 -10.25 -57.77
CA ASN A 944 1.50 -10.53 -56.90
C ASN A 944 2.86 -10.40 -57.62
N GLY A 945 3.92 -10.11 -56.87
CA GLY A 945 5.29 -10.36 -57.34
C GLY A 945 5.54 -11.86 -57.56
N GLY A 946 6.39 -12.19 -58.53
CA GLY A 946 6.91 -13.53 -58.75
C GLY A 946 8.21 -13.79 -57.97
N ASP A 947 8.67 -15.04 -57.95
CA ASP A 947 9.81 -15.49 -57.15
C ASP A 947 11.15 -15.48 -57.91
N GLY A 948 12.26 -15.43 -57.16
CA GLY A 948 13.63 -15.61 -57.67
C GLY A 948 14.32 -16.84 -57.10
N TYR A 949 15.05 -17.57 -57.95
CA TYR A 949 15.76 -18.81 -57.61
C TYR A 949 17.21 -18.81 -58.11
N ASP A 950 18.14 -19.25 -57.27
CA ASP A 950 19.57 -19.44 -57.53
C ASP A 950 20.20 -18.28 -58.33
N GLY A 951 20.19 -17.08 -57.74
CA GLY A 951 20.64 -15.82 -58.34
C GLY A 951 19.57 -15.11 -59.19
N GLY A 952 18.49 -15.81 -59.54
CA GLY A 952 17.38 -15.34 -60.37
C GLY A 952 16.48 -14.29 -59.68
N LYS A 953 15.67 -13.58 -60.47
CA LYS A 953 14.96 -12.37 -60.04
C LYS A 953 13.48 -12.38 -60.46
N GLY A 954 12.56 -12.48 -59.51
CA GLY A 954 11.12 -12.41 -59.74
C GLY A 954 10.67 -11.07 -60.30
N GLY A 955 9.70 -11.11 -61.21
CA GLY A 955 9.04 -9.92 -61.77
C GLY A 955 8.02 -9.32 -60.81
N ASN A 956 7.68 -8.04 -60.99
CA ASN A 956 6.64 -7.39 -60.19
C ASN A 956 5.23 -7.72 -60.70
N GLY A 957 4.23 -7.77 -59.81
CA GLY A 957 2.82 -7.93 -60.17
C GLY A 957 2.37 -6.82 -61.13
N SER A 958 2.29 -5.59 -60.63
CA SER A 958 2.32 -4.39 -61.47
C SER A 958 2.53 -3.18 -60.55
N THR A 959 3.20 -2.15 -61.05
CA THR A 959 3.41 -0.89 -60.31
C THR A 959 2.18 0.03 -60.33
N ALA A 960 1.21 -0.21 -61.23
CA ALA A 960 0.00 0.57 -61.45
C ALA A 960 -1.23 -0.06 -60.77
N VAL A 961 -2.12 0.78 -60.23
CA VAL A 961 -3.25 0.40 -59.37
C VAL A 961 -4.35 -0.28 -60.18
N THR A 962 -4.92 -1.35 -59.61
CA THR A 962 -6.09 -2.05 -60.16
C THR A 962 -7.36 -1.46 -59.56
N GLN A 963 -8.30 -0.88 -60.32
CA GLN A 963 -9.36 -0.04 -59.73
C GLN A 963 -10.72 0.06 -60.44
N ILE A 964 -11.74 0.54 -59.72
CA ILE A 964 -13.12 0.80 -60.18
C ILE A 964 -13.51 2.26 -59.88
N VAL A 965 -14.08 2.97 -60.87
CA VAL A 965 -14.34 4.42 -60.78
C VAL A 965 -15.70 4.85 -61.35
N GLY A 966 -16.45 5.70 -60.63
CA GLY A 966 -17.75 6.24 -61.08
C GLY A 966 -17.82 7.76 -60.91
N LEU A 967 -17.66 8.48 -62.02
CA LEU A 967 -17.23 9.89 -62.02
C LEU A 967 -18.12 10.78 -62.89
N GLY A 968 -18.72 11.81 -62.25
CA GLY A 968 -19.65 12.75 -62.87
C GLY A 968 -21.08 12.58 -62.35
N SER A 969 -21.93 13.59 -62.56
CA SER A 969 -23.36 13.46 -62.21
C SER A 969 -24.00 12.32 -63.01
N GLU A 970 -24.82 11.51 -62.34
CA GLU A 970 -25.49 10.34 -62.93
C GLU A 970 -24.54 9.33 -63.63
N ALA A 971 -23.32 9.21 -63.09
CA ALA A 971 -22.34 8.18 -63.46
C ALA A 971 -22.44 6.96 -62.53
N PHE A 972 -22.72 5.78 -63.10
CA PHE A 972 -23.01 4.56 -62.34
C PHE A 972 -22.04 3.41 -62.71
N ALA A 973 -21.03 3.19 -61.87
CA ALA A 973 -19.98 2.20 -62.04
C ALA A 973 -20.06 1.10 -60.96
N THR A 974 -21.09 0.26 -61.01
CA THR A 974 -21.50 -0.63 -59.91
C THR A 974 -21.41 -2.13 -60.22
N GLY A 975 -21.08 -2.93 -59.21
CA GLY A 975 -20.99 -4.39 -59.35
C GLY A 975 -19.81 -4.87 -60.19
N ASN A 976 -18.71 -4.13 -60.23
CA ASN A 976 -17.56 -4.43 -61.06
C ASN A 976 -16.48 -5.24 -60.31
N THR A 977 -15.63 -5.96 -61.04
CA THR A 977 -14.51 -6.72 -60.46
C THR A 977 -13.24 -6.56 -61.29
N VAL A 978 -12.14 -6.18 -60.64
CA VAL A 978 -10.85 -5.93 -61.30
C VAL A 978 -9.70 -6.64 -60.62
N GLN A 979 -8.84 -7.27 -61.43
CA GLN A 979 -7.65 -7.98 -60.96
C GLN A 979 -6.40 -7.64 -61.79
N GLY A 980 -5.33 -7.26 -61.11
CA GLY A 980 -4.01 -7.10 -61.69
C GLY A 980 -3.32 -8.45 -61.93
N GLY A 981 -2.44 -8.51 -62.91
CA GLY A 981 -1.64 -9.69 -63.22
C GLY A 981 -0.46 -9.86 -62.28
N ASN A 982 0.09 -11.08 -62.25
CA ASN A 982 1.26 -11.43 -61.45
C ASN A 982 2.56 -11.25 -62.25
N GLY A 983 3.69 -11.04 -61.55
CA GLY A 983 5.02 -11.13 -62.14
C GLY A 983 5.40 -12.58 -62.44
N GLY A 984 6.21 -12.78 -63.48
CA GLY A 984 6.84 -14.08 -63.76
C GLY A 984 7.99 -14.37 -62.80
N THR A 985 8.50 -15.60 -62.82
CA THR A 985 9.65 -16.03 -62.00
C THR A 985 10.98 -15.83 -62.71
N GLY A 986 12.07 -15.72 -61.94
CA GLY A 986 13.44 -15.67 -62.44
C GLY A 986 14.29 -16.82 -61.88
N TYR A 987 14.97 -17.56 -62.74
CA TYR A 987 15.82 -18.73 -62.39
C TYR A 987 17.25 -18.54 -62.90
N ASP A 988 18.25 -19.07 -62.17
CA ASP A 988 19.65 -19.20 -62.63
C ASP A 988 20.28 -17.86 -63.08
N GLY A 989 19.99 -16.78 -62.36
CA GLY A 989 20.39 -15.41 -62.71
C GLY A 989 19.53 -14.71 -63.78
N GLY A 990 18.50 -15.37 -64.30
CA GLY A 990 17.47 -14.80 -65.18
C GLY A 990 16.37 -14.05 -64.41
N ALA A 991 15.50 -13.33 -65.11
CA ALA A 991 14.49 -12.47 -64.50
C ALA A 991 13.07 -12.61 -65.06
N GLY A 992 12.07 -12.56 -64.19
CA GLY A 992 10.66 -12.55 -64.55
C GLY A 992 10.20 -11.20 -65.13
N GLY A 993 9.28 -11.26 -66.10
CA GLY A 993 8.55 -10.11 -66.61
C GLY A 993 7.49 -9.62 -65.61
N ALA A 994 7.02 -8.38 -65.76
CA ALA A 994 5.96 -7.84 -64.91
C ALA A 994 4.55 -8.23 -65.41
N GLY A 995 3.58 -8.37 -64.51
CA GLY A 995 2.17 -8.46 -64.89
C GLY A 995 1.54 -7.09 -65.24
N GLY A 996 0.25 -7.11 -65.58
CA GLY A 996 -0.53 -5.90 -65.89
C GLY A 996 -1.46 -5.41 -64.76
N TYR A 997 -2.26 -4.39 -65.05
CA TYR A 997 -3.33 -3.86 -64.18
C TYR A 997 -4.67 -3.78 -64.92
N ALA A 998 -5.77 -3.64 -64.17
CA ALA A 998 -7.13 -3.54 -64.72
C ALA A 998 -7.89 -2.32 -64.14
N ASN A 999 -8.62 -1.61 -65.00
CA ASN A 999 -9.30 -0.35 -64.69
C ASN A 999 -10.65 -0.27 -65.44
N ILE A 1000 -11.78 -0.10 -64.72
CA ILE A 1000 -13.13 0.02 -65.32
C ILE A 1000 -14.01 1.06 -64.63
N GLY A 1001 -14.89 1.72 -65.41
CA GLY A 1001 -15.76 2.74 -64.84
C GLY A 1001 -16.62 3.56 -65.81
N VAL A 1002 -17.08 4.72 -65.33
CA VAL A 1002 -17.88 5.72 -66.06
C VAL A 1002 -17.27 7.12 -65.91
N HIS A 1003 -17.29 7.93 -66.97
CA HIS A 1003 -16.74 9.29 -67.02
C HIS A 1003 -17.66 10.23 -67.83
N ASN A 1004 -18.26 11.24 -67.19
CA ASN A 1004 -19.26 12.15 -67.80
C ASN A 1004 -18.82 13.64 -67.70
N ASP A 1005 -18.14 14.16 -68.72
CA ASP A 1005 -17.38 15.43 -68.61
C ASP A 1005 -17.97 16.68 -69.30
N SER A 1006 -18.98 16.56 -70.17
CA SER A 1006 -19.37 17.70 -71.06
C SER A 1006 -20.83 17.79 -71.49
N ALA A 1007 -21.71 16.90 -71.02
CA ALA A 1007 -23.14 16.89 -71.39
C ALA A 1007 -24.00 16.54 -70.16
N PRO A 1008 -24.59 17.52 -69.45
CA PRO A 1008 -25.48 17.24 -68.33
C PRO A 1008 -26.89 16.86 -68.83
N GLY A 1009 -27.38 15.66 -68.45
CA GLY A 1009 -28.78 15.28 -68.62
C GLY A 1009 -29.07 13.81 -68.94
N ASP A 1010 -28.08 13.05 -69.43
CA ASP A 1010 -28.26 11.65 -69.86
C ASP A 1010 -27.33 10.70 -69.07
N GLY A 1011 -27.89 9.89 -68.17
CA GLY A 1011 -27.15 8.99 -67.27
C GLY A 1011 -26.38 7.85 -67.97
N SER A 1012 -25.25 7.45 -67.38
CA SER A 1012 -24.27 6.54 -67.99
C SER A 1012 -23.91 5.37 -67.05
N PHE A 1013 -23.80 4.15 -67.59
CA PHE A 1013 -23.74 2.92 -66.79
C PHE A 1013 -22.61 1.97 -67.25
N TYR A 1014 -21.75 1.54 -66.31
CA TYR A 1014 -20.81 0.44 -66.48
C TYR A 1014 -21.00 -0.57 -65.35
N THR A 1015 -21.64 -1.69 -65.66
CA THR A 1015 -22.20 -2.60 -64.64
C THR A 1015 -21.82 -4.07 -64.88
N ASN A 1016 -21.68 -4.82 -63.78
CA ASN A 1016 -21.41 -6.26 -63.79
C ASN A 1016 -20.19 -6.66 -64.66
N GLY A 1017 -19.18 -5.78 -64.74
CA GLY A 1017 -18.00 -5.96 -65.57
C GLY A 1017 -16.86 -6.69 -64.84
N GLN A 1018 -16.12 -7.52 -65.56
CA GLN A 1018 -14.95 -8.24 -65.07
C GLN A 1018 -13.72 -7.95 -65.94
N ALA A 1019 -12.61 -7.56 -65.32
CA ALA A 1019 -11.34 -7.32 -66.01
C ALA A 1019 -10.16 -7.94 -65.26
N THR A 1020 -9.48 -8.90 -65.88
CA THR A 1020 -8.27 -9.57 -65.34
C THR A 1020 -7.08 -9.33 -66.27
N ALA A 1021 -6.04 -8.66 -65.78
CA ALA A 1021 -4.83 -8.40 -66.54
C ALA A 1021 -3.94 -9.65 -66.67
N GLY A 1022 -3.12 -9.69 -67.72
CA GLY A 1022 -2.20 -10.80 -67.99
C GLY A 1022 -0.97 -10.79 -67.07
N ASN A 1023 -0.41 -11.98 -66.85
CA ASN A 1023 0.81 -12.19 -66.05
C ASN A 1023 2.08 -11.93 -66.88
N GLY A 1024 3.20 -11.63 -66.23
CA GLY A 1024 4.52 -11.65 -66.85
C GLY A 1024 4.98 -13.08 -67.16
N GLY A 1025 5.80 -13.22 -68.21
CA GLY A 1025 6.51 -14.47 -68.51
C GLY A 1025 7.77 -14.63 -67.66
N ASN A 1026 8.32 -15.84 -67.61
CA ASN A 1026 9.48 -16.21 -66.80
C ASN A 1026 10.81 -15.94 -67.52
N GLY A 1027 11.92 -15.88 -66.79
CA GLY A 1027 13.27 -15.79 -67.36
C GLY A 1027 14.26 -16.74 -66.69
N THR A 1028 14.94 -17.56 -67.48
CA THR A 1028 15.91 -18.56 -67.00
C THR A 1028 17.30 -18.27 -67.56
N GLY A 1029 18.31 -18.24 -66.70
CA GLY A 1029 19.70 -18.00 -67.09
C GLY A 1029 20.09 -16.52 -67.18
N VAL A 1030 21.36 -16.24 -66.87
CA VAL A 1030 21.94 -14.88 -66.79
C VAL A 1030 21.66 -14.04 -68.05
N GLY A 1031 20.87 -12.98 -67.89
CA GLY A 1031 20.55 -12.01 -68.94
C GLY A 1031 19.23 -12.26 -69.69
N ASN A 1032 18.58 -13.41 -69.47
CA ASN A 1032 17.23 -13.67 -69.98
C ASN A 1032 16.19 -12.97 -69.09
N ILE A 1033 15.23 -12.28 -69.72
CA ILE A 1033 14.13 -11.58 -69.04
C ILE A 1033 12.81 -11.92 -69.75
N GLY A 1034 11.85 -12.50 -69.03
CA GLY A 1034 10.49 -12.75 -69.56
C GLY A 1034 9.76 -11.45 -69.95
N THR A 1035 8.83 -11.51 -70.91
CA THR A 1035 8.10 -10.30 -71.33
C THR A 1035 6.92 -9.98 -70.41
N GLY A 1036 6.41 -8.75 -70.47
CA GLY A 1036 5.33 -8.30 -69.58
C GLY A 1036 3.92 -8.74 -70.03
N GLY A 1037 3.00 -8.85 -69.07
CA GLY A 1037 1.59 -9.16 -69.30
C GLY A 1037 0.74 -7.95 -69.70
N GLN A 1038 -0.40 -8.21 -70.35
CA GLN A 1038 -1.28 -7.16 -70.90
C GLN A 1038 -2.18 -6.53 -69.82
N SER A 1039 -2.23 -5.19 -69.80
CA SER A 1039 -3.15 -4.41 -68.95
C SER A 1039 -4.48 -4.10 -69.66
N LEU A 1040 -5.53 -3.77 -68.89
CA LEU A 1040 -6.91 -3.58 -69.40
C LEU A 1040 -7.55 -2.28 -68.90
N GLU A 1041 -8.10 -1.50 -69.83
CA GLU A 1041 -8.92 -0.31 -69.53
C GLU A 1041 -10.22 -0.31 -70.36
N LYS A 1042 -11.38 -0.04 -69.75
CA LYS A 1042 -12.70 0.06 -70.43
C LYS A 1042 -13.61 1.08 -69.70
N PHE A 1043 -14.37 1.87 -70.46
CA PHE A 1043 -15.31 2.88 -69.92
C PHE A 1043 -16.57 2.98 -70.78
N ALA A 1044 -17.67 3.49 -70.19
CA ALA A 1044 -18.89 3.87 -70.90
C ALA A 1044 -18.89 5.37 -71.26
N ALA A 1045 -19.43 5.71 -72.43
CA ALA A 1045 -19.63 7.09 -72.90
C ALA A 1045 -20.96 7.71 -72.37
N PRO A 1046 -21.19 9.03 -72.54
CA PRO A 1046 -22.43 9.69 -72.16
C PRO A 1046 -23.68 9.01 -72.75
N GLY A 1047 -24.67 8.71 -71.89
CA GLY A 1047 -25.90 8.00 -72.28
C GLY A 1047 -25.72 6.52 -72.64
N GLN A 1048 -24.52 5.95 -72.48
CA GLN A 1048 -24.24 4.55 -72.81
C GLN A 1048 -24.45 3.63 -71.58
N ALA A 1049 -25.05 2.47 -71.83
CA ALA A 1049 -25.11 1.37 -70.86
C ALA A 1049 -24.24 0.18 -71.31
N ILE A 1050 -23.37 -0.28 -70.40
CA ILE A 1050 -22.56 -1.51 -70.54
C ILE A 1050 -22.92 -2.43 -69.36
N ASN A 1051 -23.18 -3.70 -69.66
CA ASN A 1051 -23.59 -4.71 -68.70
C ASN A 1051 -22.95 -6.07 -69.03
N GLY A 1052 -22.38 -6.76 -68.03
CA GLY A 1052 -21.89 -8.13 -68.16
C GLY A 1052 -20.62 -8.31 -69.02
N GLN A 1053 -19.82 -7.26 -69.19
CA GLN A 1053 -18.63 -7.31 -70.03
C GLN A 1053 -17.47 -8.02 -69.32
N VAL A 1054 -16.96 -9.11 -69.91
CA VAL A 1054 -15.75 -9.81 -69.46
C VAL A 1054 -14.55 -9.39 -70.33
N SER A 1055 -13.37 -9.25 -69.73
CA SER A 1055 -12.12 -8.94 -70.43
C SER A 1055 -10.93 -9.60 -69.74
N THR A 1056 -10.02 -10.19 -70.53
CA THR A 1056 -8.83 -10.90 -70.06
C THR A 1056 -7.61 -10.49 -70.86
N GLY A 1057 -6.51 -10.16 -70.18
CA GLY A 1057 -5.24 -9.81 -70.82
C GLY A 1057 -4.42 -11.03 -71.21
N THR A 1058 -3.66 -10.95 -72.30
CA THR A 1058 -2.66 -11.96 -72.67
C THR A 1058 -1.46 -11.93 -71.74
N ASN A 1059 -0.95 -13.10 -71.36
CA ASN A 1059 0.31 -13.23 -70.62
C ASN A 1059 1.52 -12.84 -71.47
N GLY A 1060 2.61 -12.46 -70.81
CA GLY A 1060 3.93 -12.36 -71.39
C GLY A 1060 4.50 -13.72 -71.80
N THR A 1061 5.48 -13.69 -72.68
CA THR A 1061 6.23 -14.83 -73.18
C THR A 1061 7.49 -15.06 -72.36
N ASP A 1062 7.76 -16.32 -72.01
CA ASP A 1062 8.97 -16.73 -71.32
C ASP A 1062 10.25 -16.49 -72.16
N LYS A 1063 11.39 -16.38 -71.49
CA LYS A 1063 12.73 -16.52 -72.08
C LYS A 1063 13.52 -17.61 -71.35
N PRO A 1064 13.47 -18.87 -71.84
CA PRO A 1064 14.35 -19.93 -71.38
C PRO A 1064 15.79 -19.77 -71.89
#